data_AF-A0ABD5VTW9-F1
#
_entry.id   AF-A0ABD5VTW9-F1
#
_cell.length_a   1.000
_cell.length_b   1.000
_cell.length_c   1.000
_cell.angle_alpha   90.00
_cell.angle_beta   90.00
_cell.angle_gamma   90.00
#
_symmetry.space_group_name_H-M   'P 1'
#
loop_
_entity.id
_entity.type
_entity.pdbx_description
1 polymer ?
#
loop_
_entity_poly.entity_id
_entity_poly.type
_entity_poly.pdbx_seq_one_letter_code
_entity_poly.pdbx_strand_id
1 'polypeptide(L)'
;MTRTRQLKAAVFALLLATSLVAGVIPASAIGAPDGMVGIPDSNVREDLPAQAGLPGATAFQGSVMTSRHADTLEVSVTTEGRAFGQAVADQARNGAPPKLAIQLTDNEHSQGRRVALPVEPIRNATGRVPHLAYVSNDETGEEWALPVERQGSLLVIEVPHFSTNTITWSGLFTASGTYTDGSSFTYDQASEAGNYSINVTGHTAYETDTVSGTYANGDSAVLSVAGTKDPTTAEVTFTGDRSSLGWNNQSASGLSIGSSQSLAMNGNVEPTGAGGGDPEVSVTGHPLTSTDYSQENQWVDAEGGSVSTMVPAPMATIDRLELRNQYVSPTLSAWADIEVYINGTLIGSRSQVEKGDTDTFTNVGYDASGTSEVEISVTVTQYRDPGTDHYYFRDDSVSSPNMPEFYLEGAGPQSITVSDDTGKSVSLGAGGTGTIDLQPSSSSLTLDATGTGTLDYTLQKEEWEQTDSPSVDVNGDGTPDASYSGLMADGETATYDVTSALSLSSSSMDVTTAGHTVGVDLSYQEVTETVDPVIEVNGNTTSHSGTLADGEEVSLTADSNWVEQGTNRVNVSVTPSVSADAPAPQVDLDYRHDGTDKSDVAYDAEKWSERYNVSKTFAQDQSSASLTIPFDGRVIEIRDLTVYKNGGEVSPTSQGFSGTTLEVGLGTVAAGDTVRVVANGTKVSAYNASITVTEPTQVGDALDSKVQLDSWNGDSYINVGGTPDGTRVHYTTNESWSSPSAFARIAASGDQNLHFPNAGDGSTFRVTTLPIRVEPEGDVDIAVEEPSQTEPTFSVDPGTIGGQAVSYTFLDAVGGTDYILYSLDNGRVEDQGTAQSPLTLVDDDSSDTLQFQIDDGGSETTDTDGGGTSLSGAASSAAGSAASLVARTGIIGVVAALFAAAWLFSRSYGSNSITTRQFLVGEGLLIGLLALETLSPASLVGGFFGVLGEFFGQAGAGVATAMPLLILVGGGLAYYYLRQRGKPEKVVNFKLGGGSN
;
A
#
# COMPACT_ATOMS: atom_id res chain seq x y z
N MET A 1 6.99 4.52 52.74
CA MET A 1 6.23 5.51 53.55
C MET A 1 4.77 5.08 53.59
N THR A 2 4.23 4.82 54.77
CA THR A 2 2.84 4.36 54.97
C THR A 2 1.91 5.53 55.25
N ARG A 3 0.71 5.57 54.62
CA ARG A 3 -0.43 6.30 55.19
C ARG A 3 -1.79 5.71 54.82
N THR A 4 -2.28 4.88 55.74
CA THR A 4 -3.61 4.28 55.82
C THR A 4 -4.71 5.31 56.12
N ARG A 5 -5.90 5.14 55.53
CA ARG A 5 -7.20 5.60 56.08
C ARG A 5 -8.28 4.57 55.68
N GLN A 6 -8.51 3.54 56.49
CA GLN A 6 -9.48 3.49 57.61
C GLN A 6 -10.95 3.34 57.17
N LEU A 7 -11.50 2.16 57.51
CA LEU A 7 -12.92 1.84 57.51
C LEU A 7 -13.73 2.80 58.40
N LYS A 8 -15.02 2.95 58.08
CA LYS A 8 -16.08 3.05 59.08
C LYS A 8 -17.25 2.16 58.68
N ALA A 9 -17.55 1.18 59.54
CA ALA A 9 -18.85 0.51 59.58
C ALA A 9 -19.54 0.89 60.90
N ALA A 10 -20.87 1.05 60.90
CA ALA A 10 -21.75 0.69 62.02
C ALA A 10 -23.25 0.95 61.71
N VAL A 11 -24.00 -0.14 61.60
CA VAL A 11 -25.30 -0.44 62.28
C VAL A 11 -26.45 0.58 62.18
N PHE A 12 -27.60 0.12 61.65
CA PHE A 12 -28.99 0.16 62.18
C PHE A 12 -29.93 -0.32 61.03
N ALA A 13 -31.01 -1.09 61.19
CA ALA A 13 -31.43 -2.00 62.26
C ALA A 13 -32.48 -3.00 61.73
N LEU A 14 -32.67 -4.10 62.45
CA LEU A 14 -33.80 -5.03 62.30
C LEU A 14 -35.13 -4.28 62.48
N LEU A 15 -36.04 -4.34 61.49
CA LEU A 15 -37.41 -3.85 61.67
C LEU A 15 -38.43 -4.72 60.94
N LEU A 16 -39.39 -5.21 61.73
CA LEU A 16 -40.44 -6.17 61.43
C LEU A 16 -41.06 -6.05 60.03
N ALA A 17 -41.24 -7.21 59.40
CA ALA A 17 -42.28 -7.42 58.42
C ALA A 17 -43.64 -7.02 59.02
N THR A 18 -44.22 -5.93 58.51
CA THR A 18 -45.64 -5.62 58.65
C THR A 18 -46.18 -5.44 57.25
N SER A 19 -46.83 -6.49 56.74
CA SER A 19 -47.54 -6.53 55.47
C SER A 19 -48.79 -5.64 55.55
N LEU A 20 -48.58 -4.33 55.50
CA LEU A 20 -49.64 -3.38 55.20
C LEU A 20 -50.00 -3.51 53.72
N VAL A 21 -50.96 -4.40 53.45
CA VAL A 21 -51.70 -4.45 52.20
C VAL A 21 -52.39 -3.11 52.01
N ALA A 22 -51.71 -2.20 51.34
CA ALA A 22 -52.32 -1.00 50.77
C ALA A 22 -53.18 -1.48 49.60
N GLY A 23 -54.49 -1.53 49.81
CA GLY A 23 -55.45 -1.95 48.79
C GLY A 23 -55.44 -0.99 47.61
N VAL A 24 -54.63 -1.29 46.60
CA VAL A 24 -54.81 -0.75 45.25
C VAL A 24 -56.10 -1.36 44.72
N ILE A 25 -57.10 -0.50 44.52
CA ILE A 25 -58.31 -0.86 43.78
C ILE A 25 -57.84 -1.28 42.39
N PRO A 26 -58.15 -2.49 41.89
CA PRO A 26 -57.77 -2.85 40.55
C PRO A 26 -58.47 -1.89 39.58
N ALA A 27 -57.66 -1.08 38.90
CA ALA A 27 -58.10 -0.48 37.65
C ALA A 27 -58.61 -1.62 36.76
N SER A 28 -59.78 -1.43 36.17
CA SER A 28 -60.46 -2.47 35.40
C SER A 28 -59.49 -3.10 34.41
N ALA A 29 -59.25 -4.40 34.53
CA ALA A 29 -58.25 -5.10 33.72
C ALA A 29 -58.53 -4.82 32.24
N ILE A 30 -57.66 -4.03 31.62
CA ILE A 30 -57.49 -4.03 30.17
C ILE A 30 -57.19 -5.48 29.82
N GLY A 31 -57.95 -6.06 28.89
CA GLY A 31 -57.73 -7.44 28.47
C GLY A 31 -56.30 -7.60 28.00
N ALA A 32 -55.47 -8.24 28.83
CA ALA A 32 -54.09 -8.51 28.54
C ALA A 32 -54.01 -9.36 27.25
N PRO A 33 -53.14 -9.01 26.29
CA PRO A 33 -52.79 -9.92 25.21
C PRO A 33 -52.32 -11.26 25.81
N ASP A 34 -52.74 -12.37 25.21
CA ASP A 34 -52.39 -13.69 25.71
C ASP A 34 -50.85 -13.84 25.82
N GLY A 35 -50.40 -14.29 27.00
CA GLY A 35 -48.98 -14.47 27.30
C GLY A 35 -48.20 -13.20 27.68
N MET A 36 -48.87 -12.08 28.01
CA MET A 36 -48.19 -10.86 28.47
C MET A 36 -48.41 -10.54 29.96
N VAL A 37 -47.35 -10.05 30.60
CA VAL A 37 -47.32 -9.63 32.01
C VAL A 37 -47.02 -8.14 32.09
N GLY A 38 -47.67 -7.42 33.00
CA GLY A 38 -47.44 -5.98 33.21
C GLY A 38 -46.05 -5.69 33.75
N ILE A 39 -45.38 -4.67 33.21
CA ILE A 39 -44.08 -4.20 33.70
C ILE A 39 -44.31 -3.40 35.00
N PRO A 40 -43.51 -3.58 36.06
CA PRO A 40 -43.61 -2.77 37.27
C PRO A 40 -43.43 -1.28 36.98
N ASP A 41 -44.27 -0.42 37.58
CA ASP A 41 -44.22 1.03 37.34
C ASP A 41 -42.87 1.68 37.69
N SER A 42 -42.07 1.05 38.56
CA SER A 42 -40.68 1.45 38.87
C SER A 42 -39.72 1.35 37.69
N ASN A 43 -40.06 0.50 36.71
CA ASN A 43 -39.27 0.23 35.53
C ASN A 43 -39.80 1.04 34.32
N VAL A 44 -40.97 1.67 34.42
CA VAL A 44 -41.48 2.61 33.41
C VAL A 44 -41.05 4.02 33.80
N ARG A 45 -39.96 4.52 33.21
CA ARG A 45 -39.29 5.76 33.61
C ARG A 45 -39.53 6.90 32.62
N GLU A 46 -39.31 8.13 33.07
CA GLU A 46 -39.42 9.35 32.26
C GLU A 46 -38.04 9.95 32.02
N ASP A 47 -37.68 10.13 30.76
CA ASP A 47 -36.54 10.92 30.31
C ASP A 47 -37.00 11.97 29.29
N LEU A 48 -37.91 12.84 29.72
CA LEU A 48 -38.41 13.94 28.90
C LEU A 48 -37.80 15.28 29.32
N PRO A 49 -37.57 16.22 28.37
CA PRO A 49 -37.27 17.60 28.73
C PRO A 49 -38.51 18.24 29.39
N ALA A 50 -38.29 19.14 30.36
CA ALA A 50 -39.32 19.77 31.18
C ALA A 50 -40.37 20.64 30.41
N GLN A 51 -40.32 20.67 29.08
CA GLN A 51 -41.28 21.35 28.18
C GLN A 51 -41.62 20.50 26.93
N ALA A 52 -41.47 19.17 26.97
CA ALA A 52 -41.64 18.29 25.81
C ALA A 52 -43.02 18.41 25.12
N GLY A 53 -44.09 18.63 25.89
CA GLY A 53 -45.47 18.53 25.39
C GLY A 53 -45.91 17.10 25.04
N LEU A 54 -45.07 16.11 25.34
CA LEU A 54 -45.30 14.68 25.13
C LEU A 54 -45.93 14.05 26.39
N PRO A 55 -46.63 12.91 26.26
CA PRO A 55 -47.09 12.13 27.41
C PRO A 55 -45.89 11.60 28.20
N GLY A 56 -45.86 11.90 29.50
CA GLY A 56 -44.86 11.39 30.43
C GLY A 56 -45.05 9.92 30.81
N ALA A 57 -44.11 9.36 31.58
CA ALA A 57 -44.10 7.93 31.93
C ALA A 57 -45.38 7.51 32.68
N THR A 58 -45.96 8.40 33.49
CA THR A 58 -47.23 8.17 34.20
C THR A 58 -48.42 7.92 33.27
N ALA A 59 -48.34 8.31 31.99
CA ALA A 59 -49.36 7.97 31.00
C ALA A 59 -49.22 6.53 30.48
N PHE A 60 -48.07 5.89 30.67
CA PHE A 60 -47.75 4.53 30.24
C PHE A 60 -47.84 3.51 31.39
N GLN A 61 -47.50 3.94 32.62
CA GLN A 61 -47.61 3.16 33.86
C GLN A 61 -48.97 2.46 34.02
N GLY A 62 -48.95 1.25 34.60
CA GLY A 62 -50.08 0.35 34.74
C GLY A 62 -50.61 -0.27 33.43
N SER A 63 -50.06 0.10 32.26
CA SER A 63 -50.52 -0.37 30.94
C SER A 63 -49.41 -0.86 30.00
N VAL A 64 -48.13 -0.75 30.38
CA VAL A 64 -47.03 -1.39 29.63
C VAL A 64 -46.93 -2.87 30.03
N MET A 65 -46.77 -3.75 29.03
CA MET A 65 -46.62 -5.18 29.26
C MET A 65 -45.49 -5.76 28.41
N THR A 66 -44.94 -6.90 28.81
CA THR A 66 -43.98 -7.69 28.03
C THR A 66 -44.33 -9.17 28.08
N SER A 67 -43.92 -9.95 27.08
CA SER A 67 -44.09 -11.41 27.07
C SER A 67 -43.14 -12.14 28.02
N ARG A 68 -42.04 -11.48 28.45
CA ARG A 68 -41.03 -12.03 29.38
C ARG A 68 -40.21 -10.94 30.04
N HIS A 69 -39.60 -11.28 31.19
CA HIS A 69 -38.62 -10.43 31.89
C HIS A 69 -39.16 -9.05 32.24
N ALA A 70 -40.37 -9.03 32.81
CA ALA A 70 -41.08 -7.80 33.17
C ALA A 70 -40.39 -7.05 34.32
N ASP A 71 -39.72 -7.79 35.19
CA ASP A 71 -38.99 -7.35 36.37
C ASP A 71 -37.63 -6.72 36.07
N THR A 72 -36.96 -7.12 34.98
CA THR A 72 -35.65 -6.58 34.55
C THR A 72 -35.76 -5.53 33.43
N LEU A 73 -36.79 -5.61 32.58
CA LEU A 73 -36.99 -4.70 31.46
C LEU A 73 -37.38 -3.28 31.93
N GLU A 74 -36.50 -2.31 31.64
CA GLU A 74 -36.74 -0.89 31.80
C GLU A 74 -37.32 -0.28 30.51
N VAL A 75 -38.36 0.54 30.65
CA VAL A 75 -39.07 1.24 29.58
C VAL A 75 -39.02 2.73 29.83
N SER A 76 -38.06 3.41 29.21
CA SER A 76 -37.89 4.85 29.33
C SER A 76 -38.69 5.59 28.25
N VAL A 77 -39.66 6.39 28.68
CA VAL A 77 -40.43 7.31 27.83
C VAL A 77 -39.58 8.55 27.61
N THR A 78 -39.05 8.71 26.40
CA THR A 78 -38.01 9.70 26.08
C THR A 78 -38.29 10.42 24.75
N THR A 79 -37.34 11.23 24.28
CA THR A 79 -37.37 11.86 22.95
C THR A 79 -36.38 11.19 22.01
N GLU A 80 -36.64 11.25 20.70
CA GLU A 80 -35.69 10.78 19.67
C GLU A 80 -34.27 11.35 19.87
N GLY A 81 -34.13 12.60 20.33
CA GLY A 81 -32.82 13.20 20.57
C GLY A 81 -32.08 12.63 21.79
N ARG A 82 -32.79 12.41 22.90
CA ARG A 82 -32.22 11.89 24.15
C ARG A 82 -31.86 10.42 24.07
N ALA A 83 -32.73 9.64 23.43
CA ALA A 83 -32.53 8.24 23.05
C ALA A 83 -31.15 7.96 22.44
N PHE A 84 -30.61 8.90 21.65
CA PHE A 84 -29.29 8.80 20.98
C PHE A 84 -28.18 9.63 21.66
N GLY A 85 -28.30 9.90 22.96
CA GLY A 85 -27.32 10.65 23.73
C GLY A 85 -27.21 12.14 23.38
N GLN A 86 -28.01 12.67 22.45
CA GLN A 86 -27.99 14.09 22.07
C GLN A 86 -28.76 14.95 23.09
N ALA A 87 -28.18 15.15 24.28
CA ALA A 87 -28.76 15.98 25.35
C ALA A 87 -29.11 17.44 24.95
N VAL A 88 -28.69 17.89 23.77
CA VAL A 88 -28.91 19.25 23.22
C VAL A 88 -29.99 19.28 22.11
N ALA A 89 -30.51 18.13 21.66
CA ALA A 89 -31.40 18.06 20.50
C ALA A 89 -32.84 18.55 20.76
N ASP A 90 -33.30 18.54 22.02
CA ASP A 90 -34.66 18.96 22.38
C ASP A 90 -34.89 20.48 22.40
N GLN A 91 -33.83 21.28 22.25
CA GLN A 91 -33.94 22.71 21.94
C GLN A 91 -33.82 22.89 20.43
N ALA A 92 -34.93 22.71 19.73
CA ALA A 92 -34.96 22.70 18.27
C ALA A 92 -34.39 24.01 17.67
N ARG A 93 -33.24 23.92 16.97
CA ARG A 93 -32.73 25.03 16.13
C ARG A 93 -33.73 25.48 15.05
N ASN A 94 -34.73 24.64 14.73
CA ASN A 94 -35.75 24.87 13.70
C ASN A 94 -37.21 24.84 14.23
N GLY A 95 -37.45 24.89 15.54
CA GLY A 95 -38.81 25.02 16.10
C GLY A 95 -39.78 23.85 15.91
N ALA A 96 -39.31 22.67 15.50
CA ALA A 96 -40.13 21.45 15.48
C ALA A 96 -40.31 20.88 16.90
N PRO A 97 -41.50 20.37 17.28
CA PRO A 97 -41.69 19.73 18.57
C PRO A 97 -40.90 18.41 18.67
N PRO A 98 -40.44 18.02 19.87
CA PRO A 98 -39.76 16.74 20.07
C PRO A 98 -40.72 15.58 19.75
N LYS A 99 -40.16 14.47 19.27
CA LYS A 99 -40.92 13.25 18.96
C LYS A 99 -40.76 12.23 20.07
N LEU A 100 -41.87 11.59 20.42
CA LEU A 100 -41.90 10.45 21.33
C LEU A 100 -41.00 9.33 20.80
N ALA A 101 -40.05 8.92 21.63
CA ALA A 101 -39.36 7.65 21.51
C ALA A 101 -39.65 6.81 22.76
N ILE A 102 -39.68 5.49 22.60
CA ILE A 102 -39.72 4.55 23.71
C ILE A 102 -38.38 3.82 23.70
N GLN A 103 -37.67 3.91 24.79
CA GLN A 103 -36.35 3.33 24.99
C GLN A 103 -36.52 2.06 25.82
N LEU A 104 -36.05 0.93 25.30
CA LEU A 104 -36.03 -0.34 26.03
C LEU A 104 -34.58 -0.67 26.40
N THR A 105 -34.39 -0.97 27.69
CA THR A 105 -33.10 -1.37 28.25
C THR A 105 -33.33 -2.54 29.19
N ASP A 106 -32.51 -3.57 29.08
CA ASP A 106 -32.46 -4.67 30.03
C ASP A 106 -30.99 -5.06 30.20
N ASN A 107 -30.52 -5.11 31.45
CA ASN A 107 -29.11 -5.36 31.78
C ASN A 107 -28.86 -6.79 32.26
N GLU A 108 -29.91 -7.61 32.38
CA GLU A 108 -29.84 -9.00 32.84
C GLU A 108 -30.23 -9.98 31.72
N HIS A 109 -31.15 -9.58 30.85
CA HIS A 109 -31.67 -10.41 29.76
C HIS A 109 -31.74 -9.65 28.43
N SER A 110 -31.01 -10.12 27.42
CA SER A 110 -30.98 -9.54 26.06
C SER A 110 -32.02 -10.09 25.08
N GLN A 111 -32.79 -11.07 25.54
CA GLN A 111 -33.60 -11.97 24.72
C GLN A 111 -34.76 -11.25 24.03
N GLY A 112 -35.11 -11.70 22.82
CA GLY A 112 -36.25 -11.17 22.07
C GLY A 112 -37.57 -11.35 22.83
N ARG A 113 -38.46 -10.35 22.73
CA ARG A 113 -39.73 -10.30 23.47
C ARG A 113 -40.76 -9.41 22.79
N ARG A 114 -42.03 -9.72 22.99
CA ARG A 114 -43.13 -8.83 22.57
C ARG A 114 -43.37 -7.79 23.67
N VAL A 115 -43.36 -6.51 23.33
CA VAL A 115 -43.68 -5.40 24.26
C VAL A 115 -44.99 -4.74 23.82
N ALA A 116 -45.92 -4.58 24.75
CA ALA A 116 -47.18 -3.89 24.54
C ALA A 116 -47.17 -2.50 25.19
N LEU A 117 -47.58 -1.50 24.42
CA LEU A 117 -47.65 -0.10 24.83
C LEU A 117 -49.09 0.44 24.67
N PRO A 118 -49.58 1.31 25.56
CA PRO A 118 -50.92 1.87 25.45
C PRO A 118 -51.09 2.77 24.21
N VAL A 119 -52.13 2.47 23.43
CA VAL A 119 -52.48 3.19 22.18
C VAL A 119 -52.77 4.68 22.45
N GLU A 120 -53.39 5.02 23.58
CA GLU A 120 -53.90 6.37 23.81
C GLU A 120 -52.81 7.43 24.04
N PRO A 121 -51.81 7.24 24.93
CA PRO A 121 -50.64 8.12 25.02
C PRO A 121 -49.93 8.27 23.67
N ILE A 122 -49.67 7.15 22.98
CA ILE A 122 -49.00 7.14 21.67
C ILE A 122 -49.80 7.93 20.62
N ARG A 123 -51.13 7.77 20.59
CA ARG A 123 -52.04 8.51 19.71
C ARG A 123 -52.09 9.99 20.06
N ASN A 124 -52.01 10.35 21.34
CA ASN A 124 -51.98 11.73 21.78
C ASN A 124 -50.64 12.41 21.41
N ALA A 125 -49.52 11.67 21.48
CA ALA A 125 -48.19 12.15 21.06
C ALA A 125 -48.03 12.29 19.53
N THR A 126 -48.49 11.28 18.78
CA THR A 126 -48.22 11.15 17.33
C THR A 126 -49.42 11.56 16.45
N GLY A 127 -50.55 11.92 17.06
CA GLY A 127 -51.80 12.30 16.40
C GLY A 127 -52.59 11.15 15.77
N ARG A 128 -52.06 9.92 15.76
CA ARG A 128 -52.66 8.73 15.14
C ARG A 128 -52.13 7.44 15.75
N VAL A 129 -52.65 6.30 15.33
CA VAL A 129 -52.10 5.00 15.71
C VAL A 129 -51.04 4.59 14.67
N PRO A 130 -49.77 4.36 15.07
CA PRO A 130 -48.71 3.91 14.17
C PRO A 130 -48.96 2.47 13.70
N HIS A 131 -48.40 2.12 12.54
CA HIS A 131 -48.43 0.75 11.99
C HIS A 131 -47.01 0.17 11.84
N LEU A 132 -45.99 1.02 11.99
CA LEU A 132 -44.58 0.66 12.00
C LEU A 132 -43.89 1.31 13.20
N ALA A 133 -42.98 0.59 13.82
CA ALA A 133 -42.00 1.12 14.77
C ALA A 133 -40.65 1.09 14.07
N TYR A 134 -40.01 2.25 13.93
CA TYR A 134 -38.62 2.32 13.52
C TYR A 134 -37.77 2.02 14.75
N VAL A 135 -36.90 1.02 14.64
CA VAL A 135 -36.00 0.61 15.70
C VAL A 135 -34.60 1.07 15.33
N SER A 136 -33.86 1.54 16.33
CA SER A 136 -32.41 1.63 16.27
C SER A 136 -31.81 0.88 17.44
N ASN A 137 -30.82 0.04 17.17
CA ASN A 137 -29.91 -0.46 18.20
C ASN A 137 -28.82 0.60 18.43
N ASP A 138 -28.62 1.07 19.66
CA ASP A 138 -27.61 2.12 19.97
C ASP A 138 -26.17 1.57 19.99
N GLU A 139 -26.01 0.25 20.19
CA GLU A 139 -24.71 -0.41 20.22
C GLU A 139 -24.15 -0.61 18.81
N THR A 140 -24.94 -1.17 17.88
CA THR A 140 -24.52 -1.42 16.49
C THR A 140 -24.78 -0.23 15.56
N GLY A 141 -25.70 0.67 15.92
CA GLY A 141 -26.19 1.73 15.03
C GLY A 141 -27.06 1.23 13.87
N GLU A 142 -27.52 -0.02 13.91
CA GLU A 142 -28.44 -0.56 12.91
C GLU A 142 -29.85 0.01 13.09
N GLU A 143 -30.45 0.47 11.98
CA GLU A 143 -31.84 0.92 11.91
C GLU A 143 -32.69 -0.03 11.05
N TRP A 144 -33.85 -0.44 11.56
CA TRP A 144 -34.84 -1.21 10.81
C TRP A 144 -36.28 -0.80 11.17
N ALA A 145 -37.27 -1.36 10.48
CA ALA A 145 -38.68 -1.10 10.75
C ALA A 145 -39.41 -2.40 11.09
N LEU A 146 -40.10 -2.42 12.22
CA LEU A 146 -40.96 -3.51 12.67
C LEU A 146 -42.43 -3.19 12.40
N PRO A 147 -43.27 -4.17 12.02
CA PRO A 147 -44.72 -4.04 12.07
C PRO A 147 -45.18 -3.85 13.51
N VAL A 148 -46.21 -3.02 13.70
CA VAL A 148 -46.88 -2.84 15.00
C VAL A 148 -48.28 -3.42 14.92
N GLU A 149 -48.56 -4.41 15.75
CA GLU A 149 -49.88 -5.03 15.83
C GLU A 149 -50.76 -4.28 16.83
N ARG A 150 -51.99 -3.93 16.46
CA ARG A 150 -52.94 -3.31 17.38
C ARG A 150 -53.88 -4.36 17.98
N GLN A 151 -53.70 -4.67 19.26
CA GLN A 151 -54.60 -5.51 20.03
C GLN A 151 -55.41 -4.64 21.01
N GLY A 152 -56.65 -4.29 20.62
CA GLY A 152 -57.56 -3.47 21.43
C GLY A 152 -57.06 -2.04 21.71
N SER A 153 -56.70 -1.78 22.97
CA SER A 153 -56.11 -0.54 23.47
C SER A 153 -54.59 -0.57 23.59
N LEU A 154 -53.94 -1.65 23.15
CA LEU A 154 -52.48 -1.84 23.18
C LEU A 154 -51.90 -1.95 21.76
N LEU A 155 -50.64 -1.57 21.63
CA LEU A 155 -49.77 -1.74 20.48
C LEU A 155 -48.67 -2.71 20.84
N VAL A 156 -48.64 -3.86 20.17
CA VAL A 156 -47.65 -4.91 20.38
C VAL A 156 -46.55 -4.78 19.33
N ILE A 157 -45.30 -4.81 19.79
CA ILE A 157 -44.08 -4.71 18.99
C ILE A 157 -43.22 -5.93 19.34
N GLU A 158 -42.69 -6.63 18.34
CA GLU A 158 -41.80 -7.77 18.52
C GLU A 158 -40.34 -7.30 18.52
N VAL A 159 -39.76 -7.17 19.71
CA VAL A 159 -38.37 -6.75 19.91
C VAL A 159 -37.46 -7.97 19.69
N PRO A 160 -36.53 -7.95 18.72
CA PRO A 160 -35.58 -9.05 18.53
C PRO A 160 -34.55 -9.09 19.66
N HIS A 161 -33.69 -10.12 19.66
CA HIS A 161 -32.51 -10.17 20.54
C HIS A 161 -31.60 -8.94 20.31
N PHE A 162 -31.01 -8.41 21.38
CA PHE A 162 -30.26 -7.15 21.33
C PHE A 162 -28.90 -7.17 22.06
N SER A 163 -28.27 -8.33 22.27
CA SER A 163 -26.85 -8.34 22.67
C SER A 163 -25.94 -8.02 21.48
N THR A 164 -24.95 -7.18 21.72
CA THR A 164 -23.65 -7.26 21.04
C THR A 164 -22.69 -8.22 21.73
N ASN A 165 -21.68 -8.66 20.97
CA ASN A 165 -20.49 -9.33 21.46
C ASN A 165 -19.24 -8.75 20.76
N THR A 166 -18.10 -8.72 21.44
CA THR A 166 -16.86 -8.11 20.94
C THR A 166 -16.04 -9.12 20.13
N ILE A 167 -16.05 -8.99 18.81
CA ILE A 167 -15.13 -9.72 17.92
C ILE A 167 -13.79 -8.98 17.78
N THR A 168 -12.73 -9.70 17.42
CA THR A 168 -11.41 -9.10 17.13
C THR A 168 -10.97 -9.47 15.72
N TRP A 169 -10.68 -8.47 14.90
CA TRP A 169 -9.93 -8.63 13.66
C TRP A 169 -8.44 -8.40 13.95
N SER A 170 -7.58 -9.17 13.31
CA SER A 170 -6.13 -8.99 13.40
C SER A 170 -5.50 -9.02 12.00
N GLY A 171 -4.29 -8.52 11.86
CA GLY A 171 -3.47 -8.61 10.65
C GLY A 171 -2.06 -8.09 10.91
N LEU A 172 -1.12 -8.43 10.03
CA LEU A 172 0.25 -7.94 10.08
C LEU A 172 0.42 -6.80 9.06
N PHE A 173 0.63 -5.59 9.56
CA PHE A 173 1.09 -4.45 8.77
C PHE A 173 2.58 -4.59 8.48
N THR A 174 2.98 -4.27 7.26
CA THR A 174 4.39 -4.28 6.82
C THR A 174 4.61 -3.14 5.84
N ALA A 175 5.61 -2.31 6.11
CA ALA A 175 6.14 -1.31 5.20
C ALA A 175 7.64 -1.55 5.05
N SER A 176 8.04 -2.15 3.94
CA SER A 176 9.45 -2.47 3.65
C SER A 176 9.89 -1.81 2.33
N GLY A 177 11.12 -1.29 2.28
CA GLY A 177 11.69 -0.69 1.07
C GLY A 177 12.89 0.22 1.34
N THR A 178 13.49 0.73 0.27
CA THR A 178 14.62 1.67 0.32
C THR A 178 14.12 3.11 0.48
N TYR A 179 14.68 3.84 1.44
CA TYR A 179 14.33 5.22 1.75
C TYR A 179 15.60 6.10 1.74
N THR A 180 15.50 7.30 1.18
CA THR A 180 16.55 8.32 1.29
C THR A 180 16.40 9.16 2.56
N ASP A 181 17.42 9.92 2.94
CA ASP A 181 17.28 10.93 4.00
C ASP A 181 16.07 11.87 3.77
N GLY A 182 15.40 12.23 4.87
CA GLY A 182 14.19 13.06 4.86
C GLY A 182 12.91 12.37 4.40
N SER A 183 12.93 11.08 4.05
CA SER A 183 11.74 10.33 3.65
C SER A 183 10.71 10.24 4.79
N SER A 184 9.43 10.23 4.46
CA SER A 184 8.39 9.91 5.45
C SER A 184 7.15 9.29 4.81
N PHE A 185 6.45 8.45 5.56
CA PHE A 185 5.17 7.86 5.16
C PHE A 185 4.16 7.89 6.32
N THR A 186 2.89 7.70 5.98
CA THR A 186 1.79 7.68 6.95
C THR A 186 0.84 6.52 6.68
N TYR A 187 0.32 5.91 7.73
CA TYR A 187 -0.67 4.84 7.64
C TYR A 187 -1.70 4.96 8.78
N ASP A 188 -2.91 4.47 8.55
CA ASP A 188 -3.98 4.48 9.56
C ASP A 188 -4.05 3.14 10.29
N GLN A 189 -4.03 3.17 11.62
CA GLN A 189 -4.13 2.01 12.50
C GLN A 189 -5.45 2.03 13.28
N ALA A 190 -6.19 0.92 13.27
CA ALA A 190 -7.53 0.85 13.83
C ALA A 190 -7.58 0.70 15.36
N SER A 191 -6.56 0.10 15.98
CA SER A 191 -6.52 -0.23 17.42
C SER A 191 -5.09 -0.45 17.91
N GLU A 192 -4.91 -1.06 19.09
CA GLU A 192 -3.62 -1.44 19.65
C GLU A 192 -2.75 -2.24 18.66
N ALA A 193 -1.46 -1.87 18.61
CA ALA A 193 -0.43 -2.61 17.88
C ALA A 193 0.25 -3.66 18.78
N GLY A 194 0.62 -4.80 18.19
CA GLY A 194 1.38 -5.88 18.82
C GLY A 194 2.64 -6.22 18.03
N ASN A 195 3.54 -7.02 18.63
CA ASN A 195 4.73 -7.61 17.97
C ASN A 195 5.48 -6.66 17.02
N TYR A 196 5.76 -5.45 17.52
CA TYR A 196 6.34 -4.38 16.74
C TYR A 196 7.86 -4.54 16.56
N SER A 197 8.32 -4.43 15.32
CA SER A 197 9.74 -4.48 14.95
C SER A 197 10.09 -3.43 13.89
N ILE A 198 11.27 -2.84 14.05
CA ILE A 198 11.91 -1.97 13.06
C ILE A 198 13.29 -2.57 12.79
N ASN A 199 13.55 -3.05 11.57
CA ASN A 199 14.91 -3.39 11.14
C ASN A 199 15.37 -2.37 10.10
N VAL A 200 16.66 -2.05 10.11
CA VAL A 200 17.31 -1.25 9.07
C VAL A 200 18.47 -2.04 8.49
N THR A 201 18.63 -1.96 7.18
CA THR A 201 19.68 -2.65 6.43
C THR A 201 20.50 -1.63 5.65
N GLY A 202 21.82 -1.75 5.74
CA GLY A 202 22.74 -0.87 5.02
C GLY A 202 22.58 -1.01 3.50
N HIS A 203 22.60 0.12 2.81
CA HIS A 203 22.47 0.22 1.36
C HIS A 203 23.51 1.22 0.82
N THR A 204 24.27 0.81 -0.20
CA THR A 204 25.27 1.66 -0.85
C THR A 204 24.68 2.31 -2.10
N ALA A 205 24.72 3.64 -2.17
CA ALA A 205 24.33 4.39 -3.36
C ALA A 205 25.56 4.94 -4.10
N TYR A 206 25.42 5.05 -5.42
CA TYR A 206 26.51 5.35 -6.35
C TYR A 206 26.08 6.39 -7.38
N GLU A 207 26.97 7.31 -7.71
CA GLU A 207 26.82 8.28 -8.80
C GLU A 207 28.14 8.41 -9.55
N THR A 208 28.10 8.70 -10.85
CA THR A 208 29.31 8.88 -11.67
C THR A 208 29.40 10.32 -12.11
N ASP A 209 30.46 11.00 -11.66
CA ASP A 209 30.80 12.36 -12.07
C ASP A 209 31.92 12.33 -13.12
N THR A 210 32.04 13.39 -13.93
CA THR A 210 33.03 13.49 -15.01
C THR A 210 33.51 14.92 -15.19
N VAL A 211 34.81 15.13 -14.99
CA VAL A 211 35.51 16.39 -15.21
C VAL A 211 36.28 16.30 -16.53
N SER A 212 35.75 16.97 -17.55
CA SER A 212 36.24 16.95 -18.94
C SER A 212 36.72 18.32 -19.39
N GLY A 213 37.80 18.38 -20.18
CA GLY A 213 38.29 19.63 -20.76
C GLY A 213 39.54 19.50 -21.61
N THR A 214 39.94 20.61 -22.25
CA THR A 214 41.21 20.75 -22.95
C THR A 214 42.10 21.69 -22.15
N TYR A 215 43.27 21.21 -21.72
CA TYR A 215 44.12 21.87 -20.74
C TYR A 215 45.51 22.14 -21.32
N ALA A 216 46.06 23.32 -21.04
CA ALA A 216 47.44 23.66 -21.31
C ALA A 216 48.34 23.29 -20.11
N ASN A 217 49.65 23.39 -20.30
CA ASN A 217 50.61 23.07 -19.26
C ASN A 217 50.48 24.00 -18.03
N GLY A 218 50.15 23.41 -16.87
CA GLY A 218 49.96 24.13 -15.61
C GLY A 218 48.54 24.66 -15.38
N ASP A 219 47.56 24.23 -16.20
CA ASP A 219 46.14 24.46 -15.91
C ASP A 219 45.63 23.47 -14.85
N SER A 220 44.58 23.87 -14.14
CA SER A 220 43.92 23.08 -13.09
C SER A 220 42.40 23.05 -13.28
N ALA A 221 41.76 21.93 -13.00
CA ALA A 221 40.32 21.84 -12.78
C ALA A 221 40.00 21.72 -11.27
N VAL A 222 38.80 22.13 -10.87
CA VAL A 222 38.27 21.90 -9.51
C VAL A 222 37.57 20.55 -9.48
N LEU A 223 37.85 19.74 -8.45
CA LEU A 223 37.15 18.49 -8.17
C LEU A 223 36.19 18.71 -6.99
N SER A 224 35.04 18.02 -7.02
CA SER A 224 34.00 18.15 -5.98
C SER A 224 33.65 16.81 -5.33
N VAL A 225 34.64 15.92 -5.22
CA VAL A 225 34.47 14.52 -4.75
C VAL A 225 33.69 14.45 -3.44
N ALA A 226 32.49 13.91 -3.52
CA ALA A 226 31.53 13.88 -2.44
C ALA A 226 31.03 12.46 -2.12
N GLY A 227 30.09 12.39 -1.18
CA GLY A 227 29.60 11.16 -0.57
C GLY A 227 30.07 10.97 0.87
N THR A 228 30.08 9.72 1.33
CA THR A 228 30.52 9.33 2.69
C THR A 228 31.74 8.39 2.68
N LYS A 229 32.20 7.99 1.49
CA LYS A 229 33.30 7.05 1.28
C LYS A 229 34.09 7.46 0.03
N ASP A 230 35.40 7.20 0.05
CA ASP A 230 36.27 7.48 -1.09
C ASP A 230 35.81 6.73 -2.35
N PRO A 231 35.97 7.31 -3.56
CA PRO A 231 35.53 6.70 -4.81
C PRO A 231 36.02 5.28 -5.03
N THR A 232 35.14 4.38 -5.47
CA THR A 232 35.48 2.96 -5.70
C THR A 232 36.03 2.67 -7.10
N THR A 233 35.91 3.63 -8.02
CA THR A 233 36.54 3.62 -9.35
C THR A 233 36.84 5.05 -9.76
N ALA A 234 38.03 5.31 -10.32
CA ALA A 234 38.37 6.54 -11.01
C ALA A 234 39.33 6.27 -12.18
N GLU A 235 39.02 6.81 -13.35
CA GLU A 235 39.84 6.69 -14.57
C GLU A 235 40.09 8.07 -15.20
N VAL A 236 41.34 8.32 -15.61
CA VAL A 236 41.75 9.50 -16.40
C VAL A 236 42.04 9.04 -17.83
N THR A 237 41.37 9.65 -18.81
CA THR A 237 41.70 9.48 -20.22
C THR A 237 42.34 10.76 -20.75
N PHE A 238 43.58 10.63 -21.25
CA PHE A 238 44.21 11.65 -22.08
C PHE A 238 43.76 11.48 -23.53
N THR A 239 43.52 12.59 -24.23
CA THR A 239 43.31 12.66 -25.68
C THR A 239 44.33 13.63 -26.28
N GLY A 240 45.13 13.15 -27.23
CA GLY A 240 46.11 13.97 -27.94
C GLY A 240 45.44 15.02 -28.84
N ASP A 241 46.05 16.19 -28.91
CA ASP A 241 45.62 17.37 -29.66
C ASP A 241 46.80 17.85 -30.54
N ARG A 242 46.49 18.43 -31.70
CA ARG A 242 47.49 18.88 -32.69
C ARG A 242 47.01 20.14 -33.41
N SER A 243 47.89 21.14 -33.49
CA SER A 243 47.65 22.35 -34.29
C SER A 243 48.80 22.67 -35.23
N SER A 244 48.47 23.42 -36.29
CA SER A 244 49.46 24.05 -37.16
C SER A 244 49.89 25.37 -36.53
N LEU A 245 51.20 25.54 -36.37
CA LEU A 245 51.85 26.82 -36.07
C LEU A 245 51.94 27.72 -37.32
N GLY A 246 51.52 27.21 -38.48
CA GLY A 246 51.47 27.89 -39.76
C GLY A 246 52.76 27.77 -40.58
N TRP A 247 52.77 28.49 -41.69
CA TRP A 247 53.85 28.48 -42.68
C TRP A 247 55.06 29.30 -42.21
N ASN A 248 56.15 28.62 -41.87
CA ASN A 248 57.43 29.20 -41.45
C ASN A 248 58.46 29.14 -42.59
N ASN A 249 58.12 29.79 -43.71
CA ASN A 249 58.93 29.79 -44.92
C ASN A 249 60.22 30.61 -44.75
N GLN A 250 61.32 30.11 -45.31
CA GLN A 250 62.64 30.77 -45.23
C GLN A 250 63.25 30.94 -46.62
N SER A 251 64.11 31.95 -46.79
CA SER A 251 64.80 32.21 -48.07
C SER A 251 66.05 33.05 -47.88
N ALA A 252 67.08 32.81 -48.69
CA ALA A 252 68.22 33.72 -48.83
C ALA A 252 68.76 33.70 -50.27
N SER A 253 69.49 34.76 -50.63
CA SER A 253 70.03 34.99 -51.97
C SER A 253 71.51 35.35 -51.93
N GLY A 254 72.26 35.05 -52.98
CA GLY A 254 73.68 35.37 -53.10
C GLY A 254 74.57 34.53 -52.17
N LEU A 255 74.12 33.35 -51.75
CA LEU A 255 74.87 32.50 -50.83
C LEU A 255 76.13 31.95 -51.49
N SER A 256 77.25 31.95 -50.75
CA SER A 256 78.43 31.19 -51.16
C SER A 256 78.17 29.68 -51.06
N ILE A 257 78.73 28.92 -52.00
CA ILE A 257 78.71 27.45 -51.98
C ILE A 257 79.33 26.94 -50.67
N GLY A 258 78.69 25.94 -50.06
CA GLY A 258 79.09 25.36 -48.77
C GLY A 258 78.69 26.20 -47.55
N SER A 259 77.90 27.27 -47.72
CA SER A 259 77.39 28.05 -46.59
C SER A 259 76.22 27.34 -45.90
N SER A 260 76.14 27.52 -44.58
CA SER A 260 75.08 26.99 -43.73
C SER A 260 74.22 28.14 -43.19
N GLN A 261 72.91 27.96 -43.25
CA GLN A 261 71.88 28.92 -42.85
C GLN A 261 71.16 28.39 -41.60
N SER A 262 70.91 29.25 -40.61
CA SER A 262 70.16 28.87 -39.42
C SER A 262 68.69 28.55 -39.75
N LEU A 263 68.21 27.38 -39.34
CA LEU A 263 66.84 26.94 -39.49
C LEU A 263 66.13 27.08 -38.15
N ALA A 264 64.97 27.74 -38.13
CA ALA A 264 64.18 27.91 -36.91
C ALA A 264 63.05 26.88 -36.92
N MET A 265 63.02 25.94 -35.98
CA MET A 265 61.91 24.99 -35.77
C MET A 265 61.16 25.40 -34.50
N ASN A 266 59.85 25.67 -34.61
CA ASN A 266 59.02 26.01 -33.45
C ASN A 266 58.12 24.85 -32.98
N GLY A 267 57.87 23.86 -33.85
CA GLY A 267 57.02 22.70 -33.56
C GLY A 267 57.79 21.51 -32.99
N ASN A 268 57.09 20.62 -32.29
CA ASN A 268 57.62 19.36 -31.74
C ASN A 268 57.35 18.13 -32.64
N VAL A 269 56.66 18.31 -33.78
CA VAL A 269 56.40 17.28 -34.79
C VAL A 269 57.07 17.65 -36.12
N GLU A 270 57.40 16.64 -36.94
CA GLU A 270 57.97 16.81 -38.27
C GLU A 270 57.18 17.86 -39.09
N PRO A 271 57.82 18.93 -39.59
CA PRO A 271 57.16 19.94 -40.42
C PRO A 271 56.81 19.36 -41.80
N THR A 272 55.78 19.93 -42.44
CA THR A 272 55.26 19.45 -43.74
C THR A 272 55.41 20.51 -44.84
N GLY A 273 55.56 20.08 -46.09
CA GLY A 273 55.45 20.92 -47.28
C GLY A 273 54.01 21.00 -47.82
N ALA A 274 53.89 21.55 -49.03
CA ALA A 274 52.59 21.78 -49.66
C ALA A 274 51.83 20.47 -49.91
N GLY A 275 50.58 20.40 -49.44
CA GLY A 275 49.76 19.20 -49.53
C GLY A 275 50.08 18.11 -48.50
N GLY A 276 50.87 18.42 -47.46
CA GLY A 276 51.12 17.52 -46.32
C GLY A 276 52.23 16.48 -46.53
N GLY A 277 53.05 16.61 -47.59
CA GLY A 277 54.27 15.83 -47.75
C GLY A 277 55.46 16.45 -47.00
N ASP A 278 56.67 16.02 -47.33
CA ASP A 278 57.92 16.63 -46.86
C ASP A 278 58.05 18.12 -47.27
N PRO A 279 58.73 18.97 -46.48
CA PRO A 279 59.07 20.35 -46.84
C PRO A 279 59.73 20.50 -48.22
N GLU A 280 59.35 21.54 -48.97
CA GLU A 280 59.85 21.78 -50.33
C GLU A 280 60.97 22.84 -50.31
N VAL A 281 62.13 22.52 -50.88
CA VAL A 281 63.22 23.46 -51.11
C VAL A 281 63.43 23.69 -52.62
N SER A 282 63.41 24.95 -53.02
CA SER A 282 63.82 25.40 -54.34
C SER A 282 65.20 26.05 -54.25
N VAL A 283 66.12 25.69 -55.15
CA VAL A 283 67.44 26.34 -55.26
C VAL A 283 67.71 26.76 -56.70
N THR A 284 68.16 28.01 -56.88
CA THR A 284 68.64 28.51 -58.16
C THR A 284 70.15 28.76 -58.09
N GLY A 285 70.91 28.16 -59.02
CA GLY A 285 72.33 28.42 -59.17
C GLY A 285 72.59 29.62 -60.09
N HIS A 286 73.41 30.56 -59.64
CA HIS A 286 73.84 31.72 -60.42
C HIS A 286 75.33 31.60 -60.74
N PRO A 287 75.74 31.50 -62.03
CA PRO A 287 77.15 31.47 -62.39
C PRO A 287 77.83 32.78 -62.04
N LEU A 288 79.12 32.71 -61.71
CA LEU A 288 79.95 33.92 -61.69
C LEU A 288 80.09 34.46 -63.11
N THR A 289 80.06 35.78 -63.22
CA THR A 289 80.23 36.51 -64.46
C THR A 289 81.37 37.51 -64.29
N SER A 290 82.09 37.76 -65.38
CA SER A 290 83.13 38.78 -65.46
C SER A 290 82.96 39.55 -66.76
N THR A 291 83.24 40.84 -66.75
CA THR A 291 83.16 41.68 -67.94
C THR A 291 84.31 42.66 -67.91
N ASP A 292 85.11 42.66 -68.97
CA ASP A 292 86.20 43.60 -69.12
C ASP A 292 86.32 44.07 -70.58
N TYR A 293 87.02 45.18 -70.75
CA TYR A 293 87.24 45.84 -72.02
C TYR A 293 88.72 45.72 -72.36
N SER A 294 89.06 45.40 -73.61
CA SER A 294 90.45 45.61 -74.05
C SER A 294 90.80 47.09 -73.85
N GLN A 295 91.85 47.41 -73.09
CA GLN A 295 92.23 48.79 -72.75
C GLN A 295 93.33 49.37 -73.66
N GLU A 296 93.81 48.63 -74.67
CA GLU A 296 94.94 49.05 -75.50
C GLU A 296 94.57 49.13 -77.00
N ASN A 297 94.93 50.24 -77.65
CA ASN A 297 94.73 50.42 -79.10
C ASN A 297 95.72 49.56 -79.89
N GLN A 298 95.33 48.33 -80.23
CA GLN A 298 96.13 47.42 -81.05
C GLN A 298 95.63 47.40 -82.51
N TRP A 299 96.59 47.34 -83.45
CA TRP A 299 96.38 47.43 -84.90
C TRP A 299 96.55 46.03 -85.50
N VAL A 300 95.65 45.62 -86.39
CA VAL A 300 95.74 44.31 -87.06
C VAL A 300 95.73 44.51 -88.57
N ASP A 301 96.82 44.13 -89.23
CA ASP A 301 96.93 44.17 -90.70
C ASP A 301 96.14 43.01 -91.32
N ALA A 302 95.62 43.16 -92.55
CA ALA A 302 94.77 42.16 -93.20
C ALA A 302 95.46 40.81 -93.53
N GLU A 303 96.76 40.68 -93.26
CA GLU A 303 97.55 39.46 -93.44
C GLU A 303 97.57 38.54 -92.19
N GLY A 304 96.83 38.91 -91.13
CA GLY A 304 96.46 38.02 -90.03
C GLY A 304 97.17 38.30 -88.71
N GLY A 305 96.64 39.26 -87.94
CA GLY A 305 97.12 39.60 -86.60
C GLY A 305 96.09 39.31 -85.49
N SER A 306 96.55 39.42 -84.25
CA SER A 306 95.78 39.13 -83.04
C SER A 306 95.76 40.34 -82.10
N VAL A 307 94.62 40.59 -81.47
CA VAL A 307 94.51 41.49 -80.29
C VAL A 307 94.32 40.63 -79.06
N SER A 308 94.97 40.95 -77.95
CA SER A 308 94.74 40.30 -76.66
C SER A 308 94.43 41.26 -75.52
N THR A 309 93.75 40.75 -74.49
CA THR A 309 93.54 41.46 -73.22
C THR A 309 93.48 40.45 -72.08
N MET A 310 93.97 40.85 -70.91
CA MET A 310 93.70 40.13 -69.66
C MET A 310 92.26 40.43 -69.24
N VAL A 311 91.54 39.41 -68.78
CA VAL A 311 90.18 39.53 -68.24
C VAL A 311 90.11 38.77 -66.91
N PRO A 312 89.60 39.37 -65.82
CA PRO A 312 89.43 38.69 -64.54
C PRO A 312 88.62 37.40 -64.68
N ALA A 313 89.14 36.31 -64.10
CA ALA A 313 88.54 34.98 -64.14
C ALA A 313 88.17 34.52 -62.72
N PRO A 314 87.10 35.07 -62.11
CA PRO A 314 86.66 34.67 -60.78
C PRO A 314 86.05 33.25 -60.73
N MET A 315 85.75 32.66 -61.89
CA MET A 315 85.23 31.30 -62.05
C MET A 315 86.34 30.25 -62.20
N ALA A 316 86.09 29.02 -61.75
CA ALA A 316 87.02 27.91 -61.96
C ALA A 316 86.99 27.38 -63.41
N THR A 317 85.83 27.42 -64.06
CA THR A 317 85.67 27.08 -65.48
C THR A 317 84.91 28.18 -66.20
N ILE A 318 85.31 28.47 -67.44
CA ILE A 318 84.62 29.38 -68.37
C ILE A 318 83.84 28.52 -69.35
N ASP A 319 82.51 28.63 -69.33
CA ASP A 319 81.60 27.86 -70.18
C ASP A 319 80.91 28.71 -71.25
N ARG A 320 80.77 30.01 -71.01
CA ARG A 320 80.37 30.99 -72.02
C ARG A 320 81.36 32.13 -72.11
N LEU A 321 81.82 32.38 -73.33
CA LEU A 321 82.55 33.58 -73.73
C LEU A 321 81.67 34.32 -74.74
N GLU A 322 81.28 35.55 -74.42
CA GLU A 322 80.58 36.45 -75.34
C GLU A 322 81.53 37.58 -75.74
N LEU A 323 81.80 37.66 -77.04
CA LEU A 323 82.57 38.74 -77.65
C LEU A 323 81.59 39.70 -78.32
N ARG A 324 81.51 40.94 -77.84
CA ARG A 324 80.76 42.00 -78.53
C ARG A 324 81.67 42.75 -79.47
N ASN A 325 81.53 42.47 -80.77
CA ASN A 325 82.42 42.99 -81.80
C ASN A 325 82.03 44.43 -82.18
N GLN A 326 82.49 45.39 -81.36
CA GLN A 326 82.36 46.81 -81.65
C GLN A 326 83.44 47.28 -82.64
N TYR A 327 83.37 46.77 -83.88
CA TYR A 327 84.19 47.24 -85.00
C TYR A 327 83.63 48.53 -85.61
N VAL A 328 84.47 49.39 -86.22
CA VAL A 328 84.02 50.59 -86.96
C VAL A 328 84.65 50.65 -88.36
N SER A 329 84.00 50.02 -89.35
CA SER A 329 84.26 50.34 -90.77
C SER A 329 83.44 51.59 -91.16
N PRO A 330 83.99 52.48 -92.03
CA PRO A 330 83.21 53.51 -92.69
C PRO A 330 82.26 52.98 -93.79
N THR A 331 82.26 51.68 -94.11
CA THR A 331 81.35 51.08 -95.10
C THR A 331 80.46 49.97 -94.53
N LEU A 332 79.22 49.89 -95.03
CA LEU A 332 78.13 49.03 -94.52
C LEU A 332 78.23 47.55 -94.97
N SER A 333 79.42 47.04 -95.31
CA SER A 333 79.55 45.72 -95.96
C SER A 333 80.93 45.07 -95.79
N ALA A 334 81.63 45.33 -94.69
CA ALA A 334 82.89 44.68 -94.32
C ALA A 334 82.63 43.58 -93.29
N TRP A 335 83.27 42.42 -93.46
CA TRP A 335 83.19 41.30 -92.54
C TRP A 335 84.56 40.65 -92.32
N ALA A 336 84.69 39.96 -91.18
CA ALA A 336 85.89 39.19 -90.82
C ALA A 336 85.56 37.76 -90.42
N ASP A 337 86.49 36.85 -90.71
CA ASP A 337 86.58 35.57 -90.04
C ASP A 337 87.61 35.71 -88.91
N ILE A 338 87.20 35.29 -87.71
CA ILE A 338 87.97 35.41 -86.48
C ILE A 338 88.15 34.05 -85.82
N GLU A 339 89.28 33.88 -85.15
CA GLU A 339 89.58 32.79 -84.23
C GLU A 339 89.81 33.36 -82.83
N VAL A 340 89.10 32.84 -81.84
CA VAL A 340 89.14 33.33 -80.46
C VAL A 340 89.84 32.29 -79.57
N TYR A 341 90.79 32.76 -78.76
CA TYR A 341 91.66 31.95 -77.91
C TYR A 341 91.58 32.41 -76.45
N ILE A 342 91.75 31.49 -75.49
CA ILE A 342 92.00 31.80 -74.08
C ILE A 342 93.36 31.21 -73.68
N ASN A 343 94.28 32.04 -73.19
CA ASN A 343 95.68 31.72 -72.92
C ASN A 343 96.33 30.89 -74.05
N GLY A 344 96.11 31.30 -75.31
CA GLY A 344 96.60 30.61 -76.51
C GLY A 344 95.89 29.30 -76.89
N THR A 345 94.84 28.89 -76.17
CA THR A 345 94.00 27.73 -76.52
C THR A 345 92.84 28.17 -77.39
N LEU A 346 92.72 27.65 -78.62
CA LEU A 346 91.62 28.00 -79.54
C LEU A 346 90.28 27.52 -78.98
N ILE A 347 89.37 28.47 -78.72
CA ILE A 347 88.01 28.24 -78.24
C ILE A 347 87.04 28.02 -79.41
N GLY A 348 87.25 28.72 -80.52
CA GLY A 348 86.49 28.51 -81.74
C GLY A 348 86.70 29.63 -82.76
N SER A 349 86.11 29.43 -83.93
CA SER A 349 86.08 30.42 -85.01
C SER A 349 84.66 30.92 -85.29
N ARG A 350 84.58 32.11 -85.88
CA ARG A 350 83.36 32.70 -86.45
C ARG A 350 83.72 33.24 -87.83
N SER A 351 82.81 33.09 -88.79
CA SER A 351 82.99 33.58 -90.14
C SER A 351 81.94 34.62 -90.47
N GLN A 352 82.32 35.60 -91.28
CA GLN A 352 81.48 36.73 -91.69
C GLN A 352 80.92 37.58 -90.54
N VAL A 353 81.71 37.81 -89.49
CA VAL A 353 81.31 38.67 -88.36
C VAL A 353 81.24 40.13 -88.83
N GLU A 354 80.12 40.79 -88.56
CA GLU A 354 79.82 42.18 -88.91
C GLU A 354 79.89 43.13 -87.69
N LYS A 355 79.70 44.43 -87.95
CA LYS A 355 79.73 45.49 -86.93
C LYS A 355 78.55 45.40 -85.97
N GLY A 356 78.84 45.28 -84.68
CA GLY A 356 77.84 45.23 -83.62
C GLY A 356 77.30 43.83 -83.37
N ASP A 357 77.83 42.82 -84.06
CA ASP A 357 77.53 41.42 -83.76
C ASP A 357 78.01 41.03 -82.37
N THR A 358 77.28 40.10 -81.77
CA THR A 358 77.57 39.52 -80.46
C THR A 358 77.85 38.04 -80.66
N ASP A 359 79.12 37.68 -80.70
CA ASP A 359 79.57 36.31 -80.89
C ASP A 359 79.61 35.57 -79.55
N THR A 360 78.58 34.77 -79.30
CA THR A 360 78.54 33.88 -78.15
C THR A 360 79.19 32.54 -78.48
N PHE A 361 80.21 32.16 -77.71
CA PHE A 361 80.79 30.82 -77.66
C PHE A 361 80.29 30.15 -76.37
N THR A 362 79.53 29.06 -76.51
CA THR A 362 78.93 28.30 -75.39
C THR A 362 79.52 26.90 -75.31
N ASN A 363 79.48 26.28 -74.12
CA ASN A 363 80.13 25.01 -73.82
C ASN A 363 81.65 25.07 -74.05
N VAL A 364 82.25 26.21 -73.67
CA VAL A 364 83.69 26.49 -73.81
C VAL A 364 84.52 25.51 -72.98
N GLY A 365 84.09 25.19 -71.74
CA GLY A 365 84.72 24.18 -70.90
C GLY A 365 86.17 24.47 -70.53
N TYR A 366 86.59 25.75 -70.58
CA TYR A 366 87.98 26.14 -70.33
C TYR A 366 88.26 26.20 -68.83
N ASP A 367 89.22 25.40 -68.37
CA ASP A 367 89.68 25.40 -66.98
C ASP A 367 90.57 26.62 -66.70
N ALA A 368 90.03 27.57 -65.92
CA ALA A 368 90.72 28.76 -65.45
C ALA A 368 91.21 28.62 -63.99
N SER A 369 91.06 27.44 -63.39
CA SER A 369 91.35 27.23 -61.96
C SER A 369 92.80 27.56 -61.60
N GLY A 370 92.96 28.30 -60.50
CA GLY A 370 94.27 28.78 -60.04
C GLY A 370 94.82 30.02 -60.77
N THR A 371 94.09 30.58 -61.75
CA THR A 371 94.40 31.88 -62.35
C THR A 371 93.46 32.97 -61.82
N SER A 372 93.94 34.21 -61.70
CA SER A 372 93.10 35.36 -61.32
C SER A 372 92.53 36.11 -62.53
N GLU A 373 93.21 36.00 -63.67
CA GLU A 373 92.92 36.61 -64.95
C GLU A 373 93.32 35.62 -66.05
N VAL A 374 92.62 35.64 -67.18
CA VAL A 374 92.98 34.90 -68.39
C VAL A 374 93.24 35.88 -69.54
N GLU A 375 94.23 35.60 -70.38
CA GLU A 375 94.42 36.32 -71.63
C GLU A 375 93.39 35.82 -72.65
N ILE A 376 92.48 36.67 -73.09
CA ILE A 376 91.62 36.40 -74.25
C ILE A 376 92.27 37.05 -75.46
N SER A 377 92.47 36.30 -76.55
CA SER A 377 92.96 36.86 -77.81
C SER A 377 92.06 36.52 -79.00
N VAL A 378 91.90 37.50 -79.89
CA VAL A 378 91.09 37.39 -81.11
C VAL A 378 92.01 37.62 -82.31
N THR A 379 92.17 36.58 -83.12
CA THR A 379 92.98 36.56 -84.35
C THR A 379 92.08 36.71 -85.56
N VAL A 380 92.36 37.67 -86.44
CA VAL A 380 91.66 37.77 -87.73
C VAL A 380 92.31 36.82 -88.72
N THR A 381 91.56 35.86 -89.25
CA THR A 381 92.10 34.83 -90.18
C THR A 381 91.71 35.08 -91.64
N GLN A 382 90.62 35.81 -91.88
CA GLN A 382 90.27 36.36 -93.18
C GLN A 382 89.54 37.69 -93.00
N TYR A 383 89.83 38.69 -93.84
CA TYR A 383 89.13 39.96 -93.85
C TYR A 383 88.67 40.31 -95.27
N ARG A 384 87.50 40.96 -95.39
CA ARG A 384 86.97 41.37 -96.69
C ARG A 384 86.25 42.72 -96.65
N ASP A 385 87.01 43.79 -96.83
CA ASP A 385 86.50 45.11 -97.22
C ASP A 385 86.90 45.40 -98.69
N PRO A 386 86.00 45.91 -99.56
CA PRO A 386 86.34 46.27 -100.95
C PRO A 386 87.38 47.40 -101.14
N GLY A 387 87.93 48.01 -100.09
CA GLY A 387 88.88 49.12 -100.26
C GLY A 387 89.79 49.49 -99.08
N THR A 388 90.12 48.60 -98.15
CA THR A 388 91.05 48.90 -97.04
C THR A 388 91.85 47.67 -96.58
N ASP A 389 93.18 47.81 -96.44
CA ASP A 389 94.12 46.71 -96.12
C ASP A 389 94.37 46.48 -94.61
N HIS A 390 93.70 47.21 -93.71
CA HIS A 390 93.86 47.09 -92.26
C HIS A 390 92.53 46.86 -91.54
N TYR A 391 92.58 46.14 -90.42
CA TYR A 391 91.47 45.86 -89.51
C TYR A 391 91.59 46.74 -88.24
N TYR A 392 90.58 47.58 -88.01
CA TYR A 392 90.56 48.62 -86.97
C TYR A 392 89.64 48.30 -85.78
N PHE A 393 90.21 48.01 -84.61
CA PHE A 393 89.50 48.03 -83.34
C PHE A 393 89.32 49.46 -82.76
N ARG A 394 89.24 50.50 -83.62
CA ARG A 394 89.20 51.91 -83.20
C ARG A 394 88.34 52.79 -84.11
N ASP A 395 87.62 53.73 -83.50
CA ASP A 395 87.10 54.95 -84.14
C ASP A 395 88.00 56.15 -83.82
N ASP A 396 88.48 56.86 -84.85
CA ASP A 396 89.31 58.07 -84.71
C ASP A 396 88.49 59.36 -84.48
N SER A 397 87.15 59.27 -84.50
CA SER A 397 86.24 60.43 -84.61
C SER A 397 85.31 60.70 -83.42
N VAL A 398 85.27 59.82 -82.41
CA VAL A 398 84.35 59.95 -81.26
C VAL A 398 85.09 59.94 -79.91
N SER A 399 84.69 60.82 -78.99
CA SER A 399 85.32 61.05 -77.69
C SER A 399 84.97 60.02 -76.60
N SER A 400 84.71 58.76 -76.99
CA SER A 400 84.51 57.64 -76.08
C SER A 400 85.04 56.37 -76.76
N PRO A 401 86.02 55.66 -76.18
CA PRO A 401 86.59 54.48 -76.80
C PRO A 401 85.66 53.28 -76.61
N ASN A 402 84.91 52.93 -77.65
CA ASN A 402 84.15 51.70 -77.71
C ASN A 402 85.09 50.56 -78.13
N MET A 403 85.62 49.85 -77.14
CA MET A 403 86.58 48.75 -77.31
C MET A 403 85.82 47.40 -77.24
N PRO A 404 86.35 46.28 -77.78
CA PRO A 404 85.67 44.99 -77.70
C PRO A 404 85.42 44.62 -76.22
N GLU A 405 84.14 44.39 -75.90
CA GLU A 405 83.67 43.98 -74.58
C GLU A 405 83.67 42.45 -74.54
N PHE A 406 84.42 41.89 -73.59
CA PHE A 406 84.50 40.46 -73.34
C PHE A 406 83.68 40.14 -72.09
N TYR A 407 82.67 39.29 -72.24
CA TYR A 407 81.88 38.78 -71.14
C TYR A 407 82.19 37.29 -70.94
N LEU A 408 82.65 36.94 -69.74
CA LEU A 408 82.88 35.57 -69.29
C LEU A 408 81.77 35.15 -68.34
N GLU A 409 81.26 33.93 -68.51
CA GLU A 409 80.34 33.29 -67.57
C GLU A 409 80.76 31.84 -67.36
N GLY A 410 80.81 31.43 -66.09
CA GLY A 410 81.25 30.09 -65.73
C GLY A 410 80.17 29.03 -65.89
N ALA A 411 80.53 27.76 -65.68
CA ALA A 411 79.59 26.62 -65.69
C ALA A 411 78.46 26.72 -64.66
N GLY A 412 78.60 27.63 -63.70
CA GLY A 412 77.71 27.80 -62.56
C GLY A 412 77.83 26.68 -61.52
N PRO A 413 76.99 26.75 -60.47
CA PRO A 413 76.83 25.66 -59.52
C PRO A 413 76.19 24.44 -60.18
N GLN A 414 76.80 23.27 -60.00
CA GLN A 414 76.35 21.97 -60.51
C GLN A 414 76.27 20.97 -59.34
N SER A 415 75.58 19.84 -59.53
CA SER A 415 75.37 18.83 -58.47
C SER A 415 74.91 19.41 -57.11
N ILE A 416 74.09 20.47 -57.16
CA ILE A 416 73.57 21.19 -56.00
C ILE A 416 72.94 20.18 -55.04
N THR A 417 73.34 20.24 -53.78
CA THR A 417 72.82 19.40 -52.71
C THR A 417 72.46 20.29 -51.53
N VAL A 418 71.24 20.13 -51.04
CA VAL A 418 70.76 20.76 -49.82
C VAL A 418 70.76 19.71 -48.73
N SER A 419 71.39 19.98 -47.59
CA SER A 419 71.44 19.06 -46.45
C SER A 419 71.17 19.78 -45.14
N ASP A 420 70.46 19.13 -44.22
CA ASP A 420 70.34 19.62 -42.86
C ASP A 420 71.51 19.14 -41.97
N ASP A 421 71.49 19.53 -40.69
CA ASP A 421 72.43 19.09 -39.66
C ASP A 421 72.11 17.72 -39.04
N THR A 422 70.93 17.14 -39.29
CA THR A 422 70.60 15.76 -38.89
C THR A 422 71.10 14.71 -39.91
N GLY A 423 71.53 15.15 -41.10
CA GLY A 423 72.11 14.33 -42.16
C GLY A 423 71.13 13.99 -43.30
N LYS A 424 69.94 14.57 -43.29
CA LYS A 424 68.94 14.48 -44.35
C LYS A 424 69.38 15.38 -45.51
N SER A 425 69.20 14.93 -46.75
CA SER A 425 69.65 15.71 -47.91
C SER A 425 68.86 15.40 -49.19
N VAL A 426 68.83 16.38 -50.09
CA VAL A 426 68.24 16.29 -51.43
C VAL A 426 69.21 16.86 -52.47
N SER A 427 69.35 16.17 -53.60
CA SER A 427 70.17 16.64 -54.73
C SER A 427 69.29 17.17 -55.85
N LEU A 428 69.64 18.36 -56.35
CA LEU A 428 68.85 19.17 -57.28
C LEU A 428 69.56 19.36 -58.64
N GLY A 429 70.69 18.69 -58.89
CA GLY A 429 71.43 18.82 -60.15
C GLY A 429 71.97 20.23 -60.36
N ALA A 430 71.54 20.92 -61.42
CA ALA A 430 71.91 22.33 -61.66
C ALA A 430 70.99 23.35 -60.93
N GLY A 431 69.99 22.87 -60.21
CA GLY A 431 68.97 23.67 -59.52
C GLY A 431 67.55 23.21 -59.85
N GLY A 432 66.57 23.78 -59.14
CA GLY A 432 65.16 23.41 -59.20
C GLY A 432 64.60 23.13 -57.81
N THR A 433 63.41 22.50 -57.79
CA THR A 433 62.65 22.13 -56.59
C THR A 433 62.82 20.66 -56.24
N GLY A 434 62.97 20.36 -54.95
CA GLY A 434 62.89 19.00 -54.40
C GLY A 434 62.41 19.04 -52.96
N THR A 435 62.04 17.89 -52.41
CA THR A 435 61.63 17.79 -51.00
C THR A 435 62.79 17.39 -50.10
N ILE A 436 62.76 17.86 -48.85
CA ILE A 436 63.70 17.47 -47.81
C ILE A 436 62.93 17.14 -46.53
N ASP A 437 63.02 15.89 -46.11
CA ASP A 437 62.59 15.38 -44.80
C ASP A 437 63.39 16.12 -43.71
N LEU A 438 62.72 17.07 -43.06
CA LEU A 438 63.26 17.85 -41.94
C LEU A 438 62.66 17.34 -40.64
N GLN A 439 63.45 17.41 -39.58
CA GLN A 439 63.09 16.91 -38.25
C GLN A 439 62.91 18.11 -37.29
N PRO A 440 62.16 17.99 -36.18
CA PRO A 440 62.04 19.06 -35.17
C PRO A 440 63.40 19.53 -34.63
N SER A 441 64.42 18.66 -34.68
CA SER A 441 65.79 18.93 -34.26
C SER A 441 66.70 19.55 -35.33
N SER A 442 66.24 19.70 -36.58
CA SER A 442 67.03 20.30 -37.66
C SER A 442 67.23 21.81 -37.42
N SER A 443 68.46 22.22 -37.11
CA SER A 443 68.81 23.61 -36.72
C SER A 443 69.57 24.39 -37.79
N SER A 444 69.99 23.75 -38.88
CA SER A 444 70.60 24.45 -40.01
C SER A 444 70.37 23.77 -41.36
N LEU A 445 70.49 24.56 -42.43
CA LEU A 445 70.41 24.12 -43.82
C LEU A 445 71.69 24.52 -44.55
N THR A 446 72.44 23.54 -45.06
CA THR A 446 73.69 23.74 -45.80
C THR A 446 73.43 23.54 -47.29
N LEU A 447 73.92 24.46 -48.12
CA LEU A 447 73.78 24.41 -49.57
C LEU A 447 75.16 24.25 -50.22
N ASP A 448 75.41 23.07 -50.76
CA ASP A 448 76.68 22.70 -51.40
C ASP A 448 76.49 22.41 -52.89
N ALA A 449 77.57 22.54 -53.68
CA ALA A 449 77.58 22.39 -55.13
C ALA A 449 79.00 22.20 -55.65
N THR A 450 79.16 21.55 -56.80
CA THR A 450 80.39 21.61 -57.58
C THR A 450 80.40 22.85 -58.48
N GLY A 451 81.59 23.32 -58.88
CA GLY A 451 81.75 24.52 -59.72
C GLY A 451 81.86 25.81 -58.91
N THR A 452 81.49 26.94 -59.52
CA THR A 452 81.63 28.28 -58.92
C THR A 452 80.43 29.15 -59.26
N GLY A 453 79.91 29.87 -58.25
CA GLY A 453 78.70 30.68 -58.38
C GLY A 453 78.20 31.17 -57.03
N THR A 454 76.96 31.64 -57.02
CA THR A 454 76.17 31.84 -55.80
C THR A 454 74.87 31.05 -55.88
N LEU A 455 74.27 30.79 -54.73
CA LEU A 455 73.01 30.04 -54.60
C LEU A 455 71.92 30.93 -53.98
N ASP A 456 70.74 30.87 -54.58
CA ASP A 456 69.51 31.45 -54.04
C ASP A 456 68.58 30.30 -53.65
N TYR A 457 67.93 30.36 -52.48
CA TYR A 457 67.00 29.32 -52.05
C TYR A 457 65.71 29.86 -51.42
N THR A 458 64.67 29.04 -51.52
CA THR A 458 63.42 29.19 -50.75
C THR A 458 63.02 27.82 -50.19
N LEU A 459 62.84 27.74 -48.87
CA LEU A 459 62.27 26.60 -48.16
C LEU A 459 60.81 26.91 -47.81
N GLN A 460 59.89 26.04 -48.20
CA GLN A 460 58.48 26.08 -47.82
C GLN A 460 58.19 24.97 -46.80
N LYS A 461 57.74 25.36 -45.61
CA LYS A 461 57.36 24.45 -44.54
C LYS A 461 56.24 25.01 -43.68
N GLU A 462 55.35 24.13 -43.26
CA GLU A 462 54.32 24.33 -42.25
C GLU A 462 54.71 23.54 -41.01
N GLU A 463 54.68 24.18 -39.84
CA GLU A 463 55.14 23.60 -38.57
C GLU A 463 53.95 23.16 -37.72
N TRP A 464 54.14 22.11 -36.93
CA TRP A 464 53.07 21.50 -36.14
C TRP A 464 53.48 21.33 -34.68
N GLU A 465 52.56 21.63 -33.78
CA GLU A 465 52.70 21.33 -32.35
C GLU A 465 51.63 20.31 -31.94
N GLN A 466 52.00 19.40 -31.05
CA GLN A 466 51.19 18.27 -30.63
C GLN A 466 51.41 18.00 -29.14
N THR A 467 50.44 17.35 -28.48
CA THR A 467 50.57 16.92 -27.08
C THR A 467 51.84 16.08 -26.87
N ASP A 468 52.65 16.42 -25.88
CA ASP A 468 53.84 15.64 -25.47
C ASP A 468 53.80 15.38 -23.96
N SER A 469 53.97 14.11 -23.59
CA SER A 469 54.17 13.63 -22.23
C SER A 469 53.19 14.24 -21.20
N PRO A 470 51.86 14.19 -21.44
CA PRO A 470 50.89 14.74 -20.51
C PRO A 470 50.80 13.92 -19.23
N SER A 471 50.52 14.59 -18.12
CA SER A 471 50.32 13.98 -16.82
C SER A 471 49.32 14.76 -15.96
N VAL A 472 48.70 14.06 -15.01
CA VAL A 472 47.64 14.56 -14.13
C VAL A 472 47.94 14.14 -12.69
N ASP A 473 47.79 15.07 -11.75
CA ASP A 473 47.72 14.87 -10.30
C ASP A 473 46.29 15.19 -9.83
N VAL A 474 45.59 14.23 -9.19
CA VAL A 474 44.20 14.38 -8.69
C VAL A 474 44.11 14.49 -7.17
N ASN A 475 45.25 14.49 -6.46
CA ASN A 475 45.31 14.47 -5.00
C ASN A 475 46.06 15.69 -4.42
N GLY A 476 46.84 16.40 -5.24
CA GLY A 476 47.56 17.61 -4.90
C GLY A 476 48.86 17.40 -4.12
N ASP A 477 49.42 16.17 -4.08
CA ASP A 477 50.69 15.88 -3.41
C ASP A 477 51.94 16.33 -4.22
N GLY A 478 51.75 16.67 -5.50
CA GLY A 478 52.81 17.10 -6.42
C GLY A 478 53.42 15.96 -7.23
N THR A 479 52.88 14.74 -7.14
CA THR A 479 53.26 13.56 -7.91
C THR A 479 52.13 13.22 -8.89
N PRO A 480 52.39 13.08 -10.20
CA PRO A 480 51.34 12.70 -11.14
C PRO A 480 50.84 11.27 -10.89
N ASP A 481 49.52 11.14 -10.74
CA ASP A 481 48.79 9.88 -10.60
C ASP A 481 48.62 9.15 -11.94
N ALA A 482 48.47 9.92 -13.03
CA ALA A 482 48.44 9.41 -14.40
C ALA A 482 49.49 10.12 -15.27
N SER A 483 50.17 9.39 -16.16
CA SER A 483 51.11 9.98 -17.12
C SER A 483 51.26 9.14 -18.39
N TYR A 484 51.24 9.82 -19.53
CA TYR A 484 51.71 9.31 -20.81
C TYR A 484 53.13 9.80 -21.08
N SER A 485 53.90 9.10 -21.92
CA SER A 485 55.30 9.45 -22.21
C SER A 485 55.56 9.52 -23.71
N GLY A 486 56.02 10.69 -24.16
CA GLY A 486 56.22 11.02 -25.58
C GLY A 486 55.00 11.68 -26.22
N LEU A 487 55.07 11.83 -27.54
CA LEU A 487 54.02 12.45 -28.36
C LEU A 487 52.75 11.59 -28.41
N MET A 488 51.58 12.20 -28.25
CA MET A 488 50.26 11.59 -28.51
C MET A 488 49.69 12.17 -29.81
N ALA A 489 49.31 11.34 -30.78
CA ALA A 489 48.73 11.81 -32.04
C ALA A 489 47.36 12.49 -31.84
N ASP A 490 46.93 13.29 -32.82
CA ASP A 490 45.61 13.93 -32.83
C ASP A 490 44.48 12.88 -32.68
N GLY A 491 43.69 12.99 -31.62
CA GLY A 491 42.65 12.02 -31.25
C GLY A 491 43.16 10.66 -30.73
N GLU A 492 44.46 10.49 -30.48
CA GLU A 492 44.99 9.31 -29.77
C GLU A 492 44.57 9.37 -28.30
N THR A 493 44.03 8.27 -27.77
CA THR A 493 43.54 8.21 -26.39
C THR A 493 44.33 7.22 -25.53
N ALA A 494 44.67 7.60 -24.30
CA ALA A 494 45.30 6.72 -23.32
C ALA A 494 44.63 6.85 -21.94
N THR A 495 44.11 5.75 -21.41
CA THR A 495 43.34 5.70 -20.15
C THR A 495 44.14 5.04 -19.02
N TYR A 496 44.05 5.60 -17.83
CA TYR A 496 44.78 5.20 -16.62
C TYR A 496 43.84 5.15 -15.41
N ASP A 497 43.95 4.11 -14.59
CA ASP A 497 43.26 3.99 -13.29
C ASP A 497 43.97 4.89 -12.26
N VAL A 498 43.21 5.79 -11.62
CA VAL A 498 43.68 6.69 -10.54
C VAL A 498 42.88 6.48 -9.24
N THR A 499 42.15 5.38 -9.12
CA THR A 499 41.23 5.08 -8.00
C THR A 499 41.90 5.18 -6.64
N SER A 500 43.17 4.76 -6.52
CA SER A 500 43.90 4.81 -5.25
C SER A 500 44.42 6.19 -4.83
N ALA A 501 44.34 7.19 -5.73
CA ALA A 501 44.76 8.56 -5.48
C ALA A 501 43.59 9.48 -5.12
N LEU A 502 42.43 9.24 -5.73
CA LEU A 502 41.24 10.04 -5.52
C LEU A 502 40.60 9.74 -4.15
N SER A 503 40.21 10.79 -3.42
CA SER A 503 39.59 10.67 -2.09
C SER A 503 38.57 11.80 -1.88
N LEU A 504 37.78 11.73 -0.80
CA LEU A 504 36.93 12.83 -0.34
C LEU A 504 37.70 14.11 0.05
N SER A 505 39.04 14.07 0.02
CA SER A 505 39.91 15.24 0.22
C SER A 505 40.49 15.83 -1.07
N SER A 506 40.31 15.13 -2.20
CA SER A 506 40.71 15.62 -3.53
C SER A 506 39.84 16.80 -3.96
N SER A 507 40.47 17.93 -4.27
CA SER A 507 39.78 19.18 -4.64
C SER A 507 40.27 19.83 -5.94
N SER A 508 41.33 19.29 -6.55
CA SER A 508 41.88 19.77 -7.81
C SER A 508 42.42 18.64 -8.67
N MET A 509 42.38 18.83 -9.98
CA MET A 509 43.08 18.04 -10.97
C MET A 509 44.07 18.97 -11.68
N ASP A 510 45.36 18.81 -11.41
CA ASP A 510 46.43 19.62 -11.98
C ASP A 510 47.03 18.93 -13.21
N VAL A 511 47.09 19.64 -14.34
CA VAL A 511 47.51 19.09 -15.64
C VAL A 511 48.87 19.66 -16.06
N THR A 512 49.79 18.76 -16.43
CA THR A 512 51.12 19.10 -16.96
C THR A 512 51.28 18.49 -18.35
N THR A 513 51.95 19.19 -19.27
CA THR A 513 52.36 18.65 -20.58
C THR A 513 53.58 19.41 -21.11
N ALA A 514 54.45 18.73 -21.86
CA ALA A 514 55.68 19.30 -22.40
C ALA A 514 55.49 19.97 -23.78
N GLY A 515 54.32 19.83 -24.40
CA GLY A 515 54.01 20.33 -25.74
C GLY A 515 52.71 21.14 -25.80
N HIS A 516 51.89 20.84 -26.81
CA HIS A 516 50.58 21.47 -26.99
C HIS A 516 49.58 21.08 -25.88
N THR A 517 48.33 21.56 -25.98
CA THR A 517 47.22 21.20 -25.11
C THR A 517 46.97 19.69 -25.09
N VAL A 518 46.23 19.22 -24.08
CA VAL A 518 45.77 17.84 -23.96
C VAL A 518 44.30 17.81 -23.55
N GLY A 519 43.51 16.95 -24.20
CA GLY A 519 42.17 16.62 -23.71
C GLY A 519 42.28 15.70 -22.49
N VAL A 520 41.61 16.04 -21.40
CA VAL A 520 41.58 15.21 -20.17
C VAL A 520 40.13 14.99 -19.78
N ASP A 521 39.75 13.71 -19.69
CA ASP A 521 38.48 13.24 -19.14
C ASP A 521 38.76 12.41 -17.88
N LEU A 522 38.51 12.98 -16.70
CA LEU A 522 38.50 12.25 -15.42
C LEU A 522 37.06 11.83 -15.11
N SER A 523 36.83 10.53 -14.98
CA SER A 523 35.54 9.96 -14.57
C SER A 523 35.71 9.20 -13.25
N TYR A 524 34.87 9.46 -12.26
CA TYR A 524 34.90 8.74 -10.97
C TYR A 524 33.51 8.40 -10.45
N GLN A 525 33.44 7.35 -9.62
CA GLN A 525 32.21 6.92 -8.97
C GLN A 525 32.22 7.33 -7.50
N GLU A 526 31.37 8.29 -7.16
CA GLU A 526 31.08 8.69 -5.79
C GLU A 526 30.25 7.63 -5.06
N VAL A 527 30.37 7.60 -3.73
CA VAL A 527 29.79 6.55 -2.90
C VAL A 527 29.20 7.12 -1.62
N THR A 528 27.94 6.79 -1.34
CA THR A 528 27.34 6.95 0.00
C THR A 528 26.94 5.60 0.58
N GLU A 529 27.29 5.40 1.84
CA GLU A 529 26.87 4.27 2.67
C GLU A 529 25.86 4.75 3.70
N THR A 530 25.05 3.85 4.24
CA THR A 530 24.13 4.16 5.34
C THR A 530 24.93 4.47 6.61
N VAL A 531 24.94 5.72 7.08
CA VAL A 531 25.57 6.10 8.36
C VAL A 531 24.53 6.68 9.33
N ASP A 532 24.60 6.26 10.60
CA ASP A 532 23.72 6.66 11.70
C ASP A 532 22.21 6.73 11.31
N PRO A 533 21.58 5.65 10.78
CA PRO A 533 20.19 5.70 10.37
C PRO A 533 19.25 5.87 11.58
N VAL A 534 18.28 6.78 11.45
CA VAL A 534 17.30 7.14 12.47
C VAL A 534 15.89 6.95 11.94
N ILE A 535 15.05 6.27 12.72
CA ILE A 535 13.62 6.10 12.46
C ILE A 535 12.84 6.81 13.57
N GLU A 536 11.99 7.78 13.20
CA GLU A 536 11.08 8.46 14.12
C GLU A 536 9.64 8.04 13.84
N VAL A 537 8.90 7.66 14.90
CA VAL A 537 7.52 7.17 14.82
C VAL A 537 6.69 7.95 15.83
N ASN A 538 5.78 8.79 15.32
CA ASN A 538 4.96 9.71 16.12
C ASN A 538 5.78 10.53 17.15
N GLY A 539 7.00 10.95 16.79
CA GLY A 539 7.91 11.70 17.66
C GLY A 539 8.78 10.85 18.60
N ASN A 540 8.68 9.52 18.58
CA ASN A 540 9.58 8.61 19.28
C ASN A 540 10.70 8.17 18.35
N THR A 541 11.97 8.33 18.73
CA THR A 541 13.14 8.05 17.88
C THR A 541 13.87 6.78 18.28
N THR A 542 14.28 5.98 17.29
CA THR A 542 15.23 4.87 17.45
C THR A 542 16.28 4.95 16.34
N SER A 543 17.51 4.47 16.60
CA SER A 543 18.62 4.63 15.66
C SER A 543 19.70 3.57 15.82
N HIS A 544 20.46 3.34 14.75
CA HIS A 544 21.78 2.72 14.82
C HIS A 544 22.87 3.82 14.90
N SER A 545 24.08 3.48 15.36
CA SER A 545 25.22 4.41 15.39
C SER A 545 26.46 3.78 14.76
N GLY A 546 27.01 4.43 13.74
CA GLY A 546 28.04 3.91 12.84
C GLY A 546 27.53 3.71 11.41
N THR A 547 28.44 3.27 10.54
CA THR A 547 28.14 2.86 9.17
C THR A 547 27.60 1.43 9.16
N LEU A 548 26.50 1.17 8.44
CA LEU A 548 26.07 -0.17 8.06
C LEU A 548 26.62 -0.50 6.67
N ALA A 549 27.26 -1.67 6.53
CA ALA A 549 27.69 -2.15 5.22
C ALA A 549 26.49 -2.58 4.35
N ASP A 550 26.71 -2.69 3.03
CA ASP A 550 25.71 -3.16 2.09
C ASP A 550 25.13 -4.53 2.49
N GLY A 551 23.81 -4.61 2.71
CA GLY A 551 23.12 -5.81 3.17
C GLY A 551 23.30 -6.14 4.66
N GLU A 552 23.95 -5.28 5.47
CA GLU A 552 24.07 -5.46 6.92
C GLU A 552 22.77 -5.03 7.63
N GLU A 553 22.00 -6.00 8.14
CA GLU A 553 20.74 -5.77 8.87
C GLU A 553 20.96 -5.60 10.38
N VAL A 554 20.34 -4.58 10.97
CA VAL A 554 20.26 -4.35 12.42
C VAL A 554 18.82 -4.09 12.85
N SER A 555 18.34 -4.89 13.80
CA SER A 555 17.09 -4.62 14.52
C SER A 555 17.26 -3.44 15.48
N LEU A 556 16.42 -2.41 15.32
CA LEU A 556 16.36 -1.26 16.21
C LEU A 556 15.43 -1.54 17.39
N THR A 557 15.57 -0.77 18.47
CA THR A 557 14.63 -0.86 19.59
C THR A 557 13.29 -0.29 19.16
N ALA A 558 12.21 -1.04 19.40
CA ALA A 558 10.84 -0.66 19.03
C ALA A 558 9.90 -0.93 20.23
N ASP A 559 8.95 -0.03 20.48
CA ASP A 559 7.93 -0.16 21.52
C ASP A 559 6.54 0.07 20.89
N SER A 560 5.63 -0.89 21.01
CA SER A 560 4.32 -0.84 20.34
C SER A 560 3.46 0.33 20.80
N ASN A 561 3.77 0.94 21.95
CA ASN A 561 3.15 2.18 22.42
C ASN A 561 3.49 3.41 21.55
N TRP A 562 4.44 3.31 20.61
CA TRP A 562 4.71 4.36 19.62
C TRP A 562 3.68 4.40 18.50
N VAL A 563 2.91 3.32 18.31
CA VAL A 563 1.83 3.24 17.32
C VAL A 563 0.50 3.63 17.99
N GLU A 564 -0.12 4.70 17.49
CA GLU A 564 -1.37 5.25 18.01
C GLU A 564 -2.58 4.80 17.18
N GLN A 565 -3.78 4.86 17.76
CA GLN A 565 -5.03 4.69 17.00
C GLN A 565 -5.27 5.92 16.12
N GLY A 566 -5.51 5.70 14.82
CA GLY A 566 -5.62 6.74 13.80
C GLY A 566 -4.35 6.82 12.94
N THR A 567 -4.05 8.02 12.43
CA THR A 567 -2.94 8.23 11.49
C THR A 567 -1.60 8.27 12.20
N ASN A 568 -0.74 7.32 11.87
CA ASN A 568 0.65 7.22 12.31
C ASN A 568 1.57 7.84 11.27
N ARG A 569 2.66 8.48 11.70
CA ARG A 569 3.71 9.01 10.82
C ARG A 569 5.07 8.41 11.17
N VAL A 570 5.74 7.90 10.15
CA VAL A 570 7.12 7.39 10.22
C VAL A 570 8.02 8.31 9.39
N ASN A 571 9.12 8.76 9.98
CA ASN A 571 10.18 9.52 9.31
C ASN A 571 11.46 8.71 9.29
N VAL A 572 12.20 8.79 8.19
CA VAL A 572 13.50 8.14 8.00
C VAL A 572 14.53 9.24 7.77
N SER A 573 15.61 9.17 8.53
CA SER A 573 16.79 9.99 8.31
C SER A 573 18.04 9.13 8.23
N VAL A 574 18.95 9.53 7.34
CA VAL A 574 20.26 8.89 7.14
C VAL A 574 21.27 10.01 7.12
N THR A 575 22.35 9.88 7.89
CA THR A 575 23.36 10.93 8.01
C THR A 575 24.71 10.41 7.46
N PRO A 576 25.78 11.23 7.42
CA PRO A 576 25.74 12.69 7.39
C PRO A 576 24.89 13.20 6.22
N SER A 577 24.29 14.38 6.36
CA SER A 577 23.72 15.09 5.21
C SER A 577 24.88 15.49 4.28
N VAL A 578 25.02 14.80 3.16
CA VAL A 578 26.03 15.05 2.13
C VAL A 578 25.72 16.30 1.29
N SER A 579 26.62 16.67 0.37
CA SER A 579 26.34 17.70 -0.64
C SER A 579 25.19 17.28 -1.55
N ALA A 580 24.58 18.24 -2.26
CA ALA A 580 23.53 17.95 -3.24
C ALA A 580 24.04 17.31 -4.55
N ASP A 581 25.36 17.17 -4.68
CA ASP A 581 26.09 16.55 -5.80
C ASP A 581 26.35 15.06 -5.56
N ALA A 582 26.32 14.65 -4.28
CA ALA A 582 26.60 13.28 -3.87
C ALA A 582 25.39 12.36 -4.09
N PRO A 583 25.61 11.06 -4.34
CA PRO A 583 24.53 10.08 -4.39
C PRO A 583 23.76 10.09 -3.07
N ALA A 584 22.44 10.26 -3.14
CA ALA A 584 21.62 10.46 -1.94
C ALA A 584 21.75 9.28 -0.94
N PRO A 585 22.11 9.50 0.33
CA PRO A 585 22.22 8.45 1.34
C PRO A 585 20.91 7.69 1.50
N GLN A 586 20.99 6.37 1.50
CA GLN A 586 19.87 5.45 1.53
C GLN A 586 19.94 4.50 2.73
N VAL A 587 18.80 3.95 3.10
CA VAL A 587 18.66 2.84 4.04
C VAL A 587 17.48 1.97 3.62
N ASP A 588 17.64 0.66 3.68
CA ASP A 588 16.52 -0.27 3.57
C ASP A 588 15.84 -0.38 4.93
N LEU A 589 14.55 -0.04 4.99
CA LEU A 589 13.74 -0.14 6.20
C LEU A 589 12.80 -1.35 6.08
N ASP A 590 12.67 -2.09 7.17
CA ASP A 590 11.66 -3.13 7.34
C ASP A 590 10.84 -2.86 8.61
N TYR A 591 9.67 -2.25 8.42
CA TYR A 591 8.78 -1.80 9.48
C TYR A 591 7.57 -2.73 9.59
N ARG A 592 7.36 -3.38 10.75
CA ARG A 592 6.25 -4.34 10.94
C ARG A 592 5.62 -4.25 12.30
N HIS A 593 4.29 -4.36 12.37
CA HIS A 593 3.56 -4.65 13.62
C HIS A 593 2.27 -5.42 13.32
N ASP A 594 1.83 -6.21 14.28
CA ASP A 594 0.45 -6.69 14.29
C ASP A 594 -0.48 -5.50 14.54
N GLY A 595 -1.54 -5.37 13.76
CA GLY A 595 -2.66 -4.50 14.03
C GLY A 595 -3.86 -5.32 14.50
N THR A 596 -4.40 -5.00 15.67
CA THR A 596 -5.72 -5.51 16.08
C THR A 596 -6.82 -4.50 15.71
N ASP A 597 -8.08 -4.92 15.81
CA ASP A 597 -9.27 -4.07 15.76
C ASP A 597 -10.44 -4.81 16.43
N LYS A 598 -11.05 -4.17 17.43
CA LYS A 598 -12.14 -4.77 18.21
C LYS A 598 -13.45 -4.11 17.81
N SER A 599 -14.46 -4.92 17.54
CA SER A 599 -15.77 -4.44 17.09
C SER A 599 -16.88 -5.16 17.84
N ASP A 600 -17.79 -4.40 18.44
CA ASP A 600 -19.02 -4.94 19.00
C ASP A 600 -20.03 -5.17 17.87
N VAL A 601 -20.53 -6.41 17.78
CA VAL A 601 -21.41 -6.85 16.68
C VAL A 601 -22.63 -7.58 17.24
N ALA A 602 -23.80 -7.38 16.62
CA ALA A 602 -24.99 -8.15 16.94
C ALA A 602 -24.83 -9.61 16.52
N TYR A 603 -25.49 -10.51 17.24
CA TYR A 603 -25.52 -11.94 16.96
C TYR A 603 -26.89 -12.53 17.32
N ASP A 604 -27.28 -13.60 16.64
CA ASP A 604 -28.52 -14.32 16.92
C ASP A 604 -28.27 -15.40 17.97
N ALA A 605 -28.87 -15.27 19.15
CA ALA A 605 -28.74 -16.21 20.26
C ALA A 605 -29.98 -17.11 20.37
N GLU A 606 -29.84 -18.38 19.99
CA GLU A 606 -30.88 -19.40 20.08
C GLU A 606 -30.51 -20.42 21.17
N LYS A 607 -31.49 -21.21 21.65
CA LYS A 607 -31.22 -22.26 22.66
C LYS A 607 -30.24 -23.33 22.17
N TRP A 608 -30.32 -23.66 20.87
CA TRP A 608 -29.55 -24.73 20.24
C TRP A 608 -28.47 -24.22 19.28
N SER A 609 -28.39 -22.91 19.04
CA SER A 609 -27.51 -22.32 18.04
C SER A 609 -27.08 -20.90 18.42
N GLU A 610 -26.03 -20.40 17.78
CA GLU A 610 -25.59 -19.01 17.86
C GLU A 610 -24.97 -18.60 16.53
N ARG A 611 -25.33 -17.43 15.99
CA ARG A 611 -24.99 -17.06 14.60
C ARG A 611 -24.42 -15.66 14.50
N TYR A 612 -23.35 -15.53 13.73
CA TYR A 612 -22.65 -14.27 13.43
C TYR A 612 -22.65 -14.02 11.92
N ASN A 613 -22.88 -12.78 11.50
CA ASN A 613 -22.76 -12.32 10.12
C ASN A 613 -22.09 -10.95 10.13
N VAL A 614 -20.76 -10.94 10.13
CA VAL A 614 -19.94 -9.76 10.43
C VAL A 614 -19.16 -9.32 9.20
N SER A 615 -18.94 -8.02 9.01
CA SER A 615 -18.18 -7.51 7.87
C SER A 615 -17.25 -6.35 8.21
N LYS A 616 -16.06 -6.34 7.63
CA LYS A 616 -15.06 -5.27 7.75
C LYS A 616 -14.51 -4.88 6.39
N THR A 617 -14.31 -3.59 6.17
CA THR A 617 -13.48 -3.06 5.08
C THR A 617 -12.09 -2.74 5.62
N PHE A 618 -11.03 -3.22 4.98
CA PHE A 618 -9.66 -2.94 5.39
C PHE A 618 -9.18 -1.62 4.75
N ALA A 619 -8.63 -0.71 5.55
CA ALA A 619 -8.17 0.61 5.06
C ALA A 619 -6.74 0.58 4.48
N GLN A 620 -5.98 -0.47 4.77
CA GLN A 620 -4.57 -0.67 4.45
C GLN A 620 -4.38 -2.12 3.99
N ASP A 621 -3.29 -2.39 3.26
CA ASP A 621 -2.86 -3.77 3.00
C ASP A 621 -2.49 -4.45 4.33
N GLN A 622 -2.89 -5.70 4.49
CA GLN A 622 -2.57 -6.54 5.65
C GLN A 622 -2.22 -7.95 5.19
N SER A 623 -1.11 -8.46 5.71
CA SER A 623 -0.73 -9.86 5.57
C SER A 623 -1.30 -10.68 6.73
N SER A 624 -1.55 -11.97 6.52
CA SER A 624 -2.00 -12.90 7.58
C SER A 624 -3.22 -12.41 8.40
N ALA A 625 -4.16 -11.72 7.76
CA ALA A 625 -5.35 -11.22 8.44
C ALA A 625 -6.20 -12.37 8.99
N SER A 626 -6.85 -12.13 10.14
CA SER A 626 -7.70 -13.10 10.82
C SER A 626 -8.89 -12.44 11.52
N LEU A 627 -9.88 -13.26 11.88
CA LEU A 627 -11.03 -12.89 12.68
C LEU A 627 -11.18 -13.89 13.84
N THR A 628 -11.35 -13.36 15.05
CA THR A 628 -11.65 -14.11 16.27
C THR A 628 -13.06 -13.76 16.74
N ILE A 629 -13.92 -14.77 16.87
CA ILE A 629 -15.30 -14.68 17.39
C ILE A 629 -15.38 -15.50 18.69
N PRO A 630 -15.53 -14.86 19.86
CA PRO A 630 -15.73 -15.54 21.13
C PRO A 630 -17.23 -15.77 21.39
N PHE A 631 -17.77 -16.94 21.09
CA PHE A 631 -19.21 -17.20 21.29
C PHE A 631 -19.63 -17.02 22.77
N ASP A 632 -20.80 -16.42 22.99
CA ASP A 632 -21.35 -16.08 24.31
C ASP A 632 -21.85 -17.33 25.04
N GLY A 633 -22.57 -18.20 24.32
CA GLY A 633 -23.02 -19.48 24.84
C GLY A 633 -21.99 -20.61 24.67
N ARG A 634 -22.24 -21.75 25.34
CA ARG A 634 -21.51 -22.99 25.10
C ARG A 634 -21.83 -23.55 23.70
N VAL A 635 -21.01 -23.16 22.73
CA VAL A 635 -20.97 -23.78 21.40
C VAL A 635 -20.06 -25.02 21.44
N ILE A 636 -20.48 -26.10 20.80
CA ILE A 636 -19.78 -27.40 20.78
C ILE A 636 -19.03 -27.59 19.45
N GLU A 637 -19.61 -27.13 18.34
CA GLU A 637 -19.02 -27.19 17.00
C GLU A 637 -19.55 -26.02 16.14
N ILE A 638 -18.85 -25.72 15.06
CA ILE A 638 -19.27 -24.77 14.01
C ILE A 638 -19.83 -25.59 12.85
N ARG A 639 -21.13 -25.43 12.57
CA ARG A 639 -21.83 -26.16 11.49
C ARG A 639 -21.52 -25.58 10.13
N ASP A 640 -21.66 -24.26 10.01
CA ASP A 640 -21.39 -23.51 8.79
C ASP A 640 -20.38 -22.40 9.07
N LEU A 641 -19.39 -22.29 8.18
CA LEU A 641 -18.49 -21.14 8.11
C LEU A 641 -18.35 -20.75 6.63
N THR A 642 -18.72 -19.52 6.30
CA THR A 642 -18.61 -18.98 4.94
C THR A 642 -17.93 -17.61 4.97
N VAL A 643 -16.82 -17.48 4.24
CA VAL A 643 -16.10 -16.21 4.09
C VAL A 643 -16.37 -15.66 2.71
N TYR A 644 -16.65 -14.36 2.64
CA TYR A 644 -16.83 -13.62 1.40
C TYR A 644 -15.80 -12.50 1.34
N LYS A 645 -15.09 -12.39 0.21
CA LYS A 645 -14.16 -11.30 -0.09
C LYS A 645 -14.66 -10.53 -1.30
N ASN A 646 -14.94 -9.23 -1.13
CA ASN A 646 -15.56 -8.36 -2.14
C ASN A 646 -16.86 -8.93 -2.76
N GLY A 647 -17.63 -9.66 -1.95
CA GLY A 647 -18.88 -10.32 -2.34
C GLY A 647 -18.73 -11.70 -2.99
N GLY A 648 -17.51 -12.10 -3.39
CA GLY A 648 -17.22 -13.46 -3.84
C GLY A 648 -16.93 -14.40 -2.66
N GLU A 649 -17.47 -15.61 -2.68
CA GLU A 649 -17.18 -16.63 -1.67
C GLU A 649 -15.74 -17.15 -1.81
N VAL A 650 -15.04 -17.28 -0.68
CA VAL A 650 -13.66 -17.76 -0.59
C VAL A 650 -13.50 -18.73 0.58
N SER A 651 -12.62 -19.72 0.46
CA SER A 651 -12.26 -20.58 1.58
C SER A 651 -11.36 -19.82 2.57
N PRO A 652 -11.54 -19.98 3.89
CA PRO A 652 -10.60 -19.45 4.88
C PRO A 652 -9.23 -20.12 4.75
N THR A 653 -8.15 -19.40 5.06
CA THR A 653 -6.77 -19.95 5.03
C THR A 653 -6.47 -20.88 6.20
N SER A 654 -7.19 -20.69 7.31
CA SER A 654 -7.17 -21.57 8.48
C SER A 654 -8.49 -21.46 9.23
N GLN A 655 -8.84 -22.49 9.99
CA GLN A 655 -9.99 -22.49 10.89
C GLN A 655 -9.59 -23.22 12.18
N GLY A 656 -9.80 -22.56 13.32
CA GLY A 656 -9.62 -23.14 14.65
C GLY A 656 -10.87 -22.92 15.48
N PHE A 657 -11.30 -23.93 16.24
CA PHE A 657 -12.36 -23.77 17.23
C PHE A 657 -11.90 -24.42 18.54
N SER A 658 -11.92 -23.65 19.63
CA SER A 658 -11.42 -24.07 20.94
C SER A 658 -12.24 -23.46 22.07
N GLY A 659 -12.80 -24.31 22.94
CA GLY A 659 -13.70 -23.88 24.00
C GLY A 659 -14.99 -23.30 23.41
N THR A 660 -15.10 -21.97 23.37
CA THR A 660 -16.17 -21.23 22.69
C THR A 660 -15.62 -20.21 21.68
N THR A 661 -14.32 -20.22 21.37
CA THR A 661 -13.71 -19.24 20.45
C THR A 661 -13.45 -19.85 19.08
N LEU A 662 -13.94 -19.18 18.04
CA LEU A 662 -13.64 -19.46 16.63
C LEU A 662 -12.58 -18.49 16.11
N GLU A 663 -11.52 -19.02 15.52
CA GLU A 663 -10.50 -18.28 14.79
C GLU A 663 -10.57 -18.62 13.31
N VAL A 664 -10.65 -17.59 12.46
CA VAL A 664 -10.77 -17.70 11.00
C VAL A 664 -9.61 -16.96 10.35
N GLY A 665 -8.75 -17.69 9.64
CA GLY A 665 -7.71 -17.11 8.81
C GLY A 665 -8.29 -16.57 7.51
N LEU A 666 -7.99 -15.30 7.20
CA LEU A 666 -8.44 -14.58 6.02
C LEU A 666 -7.33 -14.40 4.99
N GLY A 667 -6.06 -14.57 5.39
CA GLY A 667 -4.89 -14.45 4.53
C GLY A 667 -4.58 -12.99 4.19
N THR A 668 -4.11 -12.73 2.97
CA THR A 668 -3.78 -11.36 2.54
C THR A 668 -5.04 -10.60 2.10
N VAL A 669 -5.20 -9.39 2.63
CA VAL A 669 -6.23 -8.41 2.23
C VAL A 669 -5.55 -7.12 1.80
N ALA A 670 -6.07 -6.50 0.75
CA ALA A 670 -5.60 -5.23 0.22
C ALA A 670 -6.45 -4.06 0.76
N ALA A 671 -5.92 -2.85 0.69
CA ALA A 671 -6.65 -1.63 0.98
C ALA A 671 -7.92 -1.52 0.12
N GLY A 672 -9.07 -1.34 0.78
CA GLY A 672 -10.39 -1.33 0.17
C GLY A 672 -11.10 -2.70 0.10
N ASP A 673 -10.41 -3.81 0.40
CA ASP A 673 -11.07 -5.13 0.44
C ASP A 673 -12.13 -5.17 1.56
N THR A 674 -13.32 -5.61 1.20
CA THR A 674 -14.40 -5.91 2.16
C THR A 674 -14.49 -7.41 2.39
N VAL A 675 -14.26 -7.84 3.63
CA VAL A 675 -14.43 -9.22 4.06
C VAL A 675 -15.70 -9.35 4.90
N ARG A 676 -16.54 -10.34 4.61
CA ARG A 676 -17.71 -10.71 5.41
C ARG A 676 -17.63 -12.17 5.81
N VAL A 677 -17.85 -12.47 7.08
CA VAL A 677 -17.81 -13.84 7.63
C VAL A 677 -19.18 -14.18 8.21
N VAL A 678 -19.74 -15.31 7.78
CA VAL A 678 -20.93 -15.93 8.36
C VAL A 678 -20.50 -17.18 9.11
N ALA A 679 -20.84 -17.27 10.40
CA ALA A 679 -20.48 -18.41 11.25
C ALA A 679 -21.68 -18.87 12.08
N ASN A 680 -22.04 -20.14 11.96
CA ASN A 680 -23.14 -20.78 12.69
C ASN A 680 -22.59 -21.80 13.70
N GLY A 681 -22.58 -21.45 14.97
CA GLY A 681 -22.29 -22.36 16.08
C GLY A 681 -23.54 -23.15 16.52
N THR A 682 -23.36 -24.39 16.97
CA THR A 682 -24.42 -25.19 17.61
C THR A 682 -24.09 -25.51 19.06
N LYS A 683 -25.13 -25.58 19.89
CA LYS A 683 -25.10 -25.90 21.33
C LYS A 683 -25.51 -27.35 21.62
N VAL A 684 -25.89 -28.09 20.57
CA VAL A 684 -26.15 -29.55 20.58
C VAL A 684 -25.21 -30.26 19.61
N SER A 685 -24.87 -31.52 19.91
CA SER A 685 -24.07 -32.38 19.01
C SER A 685 -24.91 -33.56 18.52
N ALA A 686 -24.89 -33.83 17.22
CA ALA A 686 -25.56 -34.98 16.61
C ALA A 686 -24.53 -36.07 16.32
N TYR A 687 -24.66 -37.23 16.97
CA TYR A 687 -23.77 -38.37 16.75
C TYR A 687 -24.34 -39.29 15.68
N ASN A 688 -23.51 -39.66 14.70
CA ASN A 688 -23.89 -40.43 13.50
C ASN A 688 -25.09 -39.87 12.71
N ALA A 689 -25.47 -38.61 12.96
CA ALA A 689 -26.64 -37.93 12.39
C ALA A 689 -26.30 -36.52 11.90
N SER A 690 -27.20 -35.95 11.12
CA SER A 690 -27.18 -34.54 10.71
C SER A 690 -28.58 -33.96 10.93
N ILE A 691 -28.66 -32.71 11.43
CA ILE A 691 -29.92 -32.08 11.81
C ILE A 691 -29.98 -30.61 11.39
N THR A 692 -31.17 -30.16 11.02
CA THR A 692 -31.50 -28.77 10.75
C THR A 692 -32.56 -28.29 11.74
N VAL A 693 -32.26 -27.22 12.48
CA VAL A 693 -33.26 -26.56 13.34
C VAL A 693 -34.07 -25.60 12.47
N THR A 694 -35.35 -25.93 12.24
CA THR A 694 -36.22 -25.24 11.27
C THR A 694 -37.05 -24.12 11.90
N GLU A 695 -37.45 -24.29 13.16
CA GLU A 695 -38.10 -23.24 13.96
C GLU A 695 -37.36 -23.19 15.32
N PRO A 696 -36.30 -22.36 15.45
CA PRO A 696 -35.45 -22.33 16.64
C PRO A 696 -36.10 -21.57 17.80
N THR A 697 -35.94 -22.09 19.02
CA THR A 697 -36.34 -21.37 20.24
C THR A 697 -35.31 -20.30 20.60
N GLN A 698 -35.76 -19.09 20.90
CA GLN A 698 -34.93 -18.00 21.44
C GLN A 698 -34.40 -18.35 22.84
N VAL A 699 -33.22 -17.86 23.21
CA VAL A 699 -32.70 -18.05 24.59
C VAL A 699 -33.73 -17.52 25.60
N GLY A 700 -33.94 -18.27 26.70
CA GLY A 700 -34.84 -17.95 27.82
C GLY A 700 -36.35 -17.89 27.53
N ASP A 701 -36.80 -18.34 26.36
CA ASP A 701 -38.13 -18.94 26.21
C ASP A 701 -38.18 -20.32 26.91
N ALA A 702 -39.36 -20.96 27.00
CA ALA A 702 -39.41 -22.41 27.26
C ALA A 702 -38.95 -23.14 25.98
N LEU A 703 -38.20 -24.25 26.08
CA LEU A 703 -37.72 -24.96 24.88
C LEU A 703 -38.91 -25.50 24.09
N ASP A 704 -39.02 -25.15 22.81
CA ASP A 704 -40.04 -25.64 21.86
C ASP A 704 -39.49 -25.53 20.42
N SER A 705 -38.30 -26.09 20.20
CA SER A 705 -37.60 -25.98 18.91
C SER A 705 -38.10 -27.06 17.96
N LYS A 706 -38.36 -26.73 16.69
CA LYS A 706 -38.65 -27.71 15.65
C LYS A 706 -37.39 -28.12 14.92
N VAL A 707 -37.16 -29.42 14.81
CA VAL A 707 -35.94 -30.03 14.26
C VAL A 707 -36.33 -30.97 13.12
N GLN A 708 -35.53 -30.94 12.06
CA GLN A 708 -35.53 -31.93 10.98
C GLN A 708 -34.27 -32.78 11.09
N LEU A 709 -34.43 -34.09 10.89
CA LEU A 709 -33.33 -35.04 10.76
C LEU A 709 -32.93 -35.13 9.30
N ASP A 710 -31.76 -34.62 8.93
CA ASP A 710 -31.28 -34.64 7.54
C ASP A 710 -30.62 -35.97 7.19
N SER A 711 -30.00 -36.62 8.18
CA SER A 711 -29.63 -38.04 8.13
C SER A 711 -29.77 -38.68 9.50
N TRP A 712 -30.36 -39.88 9.57
CA TRP A 712 -30.56 -40.62 10.83
C TRP A 712 -30.36 -42.14 10.66
N ASN A 713 -29.71 -42.78 11.63
CA ASN A 713 -29.50 -44.23 11.69
C ASN A 713 -29.79 -44.78 13.09
N GLY A 714 -29.80 -46.11 13.22
CA GLY A 714 -30.28 -46.78 14.44
C GLY A 714 -29.44 -46.54 15.70
N ASP A 715 -28.19 -46.10 15.55
CA ASP A 715 -27.26 -45.72 16.61
C ASP A 715 -27.06 -44.19 16.72
N SER A 716 -27.86 -43.40 16.01
CA SER A 716 -27.88 -41.94 16.12
C SER A 716 -28.42 -41.46 17.46
N TYR A 717 -27.91 -40.31 17.92
CA TYR A 717 -28.48 -39.53 19.02
C TYR A 717 -28.14 -38.04 18.90
N ILE A 718 -28.91 -37.19 19.59
CA ILE A 718 -28.56 -35.78 19.81
C ILE A 718 -28.20 -35.58 21.28
N ASN A 719 -26.95 -35.21 21.57
CA ASN A 719 -26.56 -34.78 22.90
C ASN A 719 -27.08 -33.35 23.17
N VAL A 720 -27.88 -33.23 24.22
CA VAL A 720 -28.53 -31.98 24.66
C VAL A 720 -28.15 -31.57 26.08
N GLY A 721 -27.42 -32.42 26.82
CA GLY A 721 -26.94 -32.12 28.18
C GLY A 721 -26.05 -30.89 28.28
N GLY A 722 -25.45 -30.46 27.16
CA GLY A 722 -24.67 -29.22 27.08
C GLY A 722 -25.44 -27.93 26.81
N THR A 723 -26.76 -28.00 26.59
CA THR A 723 -27.60 -26.82 26.31
C THR A 723 -27.94 -26.01 27.57
N PRO A 724 -28.47 -24.77 27.47
CA PRO A 724 -28.92 -24.00 28.63
C PRO A 724 -29.95 -24.72 29.51
N ASP A 725 -30.79 -25.56 28.90
CA ASP A 725 -31.79 -26.38 29.62
C ASP A 725 -31.29 -27.81 29.91
N GLY A 726 -30.01 -28.13 29.66
CA GLY A 726 -29.47 -29.50 29.67
C GLY A 726 -29.65 -30.28 30.98
N THR A 727 -29.93 -29.58 32.09
CA THR A 727 -30.24 -30.18 33.40
C THR A 727 -31.72 -30.58 33.58
N ARG A 728 -32.59 -30.25 32.62
CA ARG A 728 -33.99 -30.72 32.53
C ARG A 728 -34.08 -31.90 31.57
N VAL A 729 -34.97 -32.85 31.84
CA VAL A 729 -35.28 -33.94 30.91
C VAL A 729 -35.84 -33.33 29.63
N HIS A 730 -35.15 -33.54 28.52
CA HIS A 730 -35.61 -33.22 27.19
C HIS A 730 -36.50 -34.36 26.67
N TYR A 731 -37.59 -34.02 26.00
CA TYR A 731 -38.43 -34.98 25.31
C TYR A 731 -38.97 -34.37 24.01
N THR A 732 -39.50 -35.22 23.13
CA THR A 732 -40.03 -34.80 21.84
C THR A 732 -41.56 -34.81 21.82
N THR A 733 -42.12 -34.04 20.88
CA THR A 733 -43.54 -34.05 20.54
C THR A 733 -43.71 -33.83 19.03
N ASN A 734 -44.91 -34.09 18.51
CA ASN A 734 -45.28 -33.87 17.10
C ASN A 734 -44.34 -34.58 16.10
N GLU A 735 -43.93 -35.79 16.45
CA GLU A 735 -43.11 -36.70 15.64
C GLU A 735 -43.80 -37.04 14.32
N SER A 736 -43.08 -36.88 13.20
CA SER A 736 -43.63 -37.15 11.86
C SER A 736 -43.60 -38.62 11.45
N TRP A 737 -43.03 -39.52 12.26
CA TRP A 737 -42.85 -40.93 11.93
C TRP A 737 -43.87 -41.84 12.64
N SER A 738 -44.04 -43.05 12.13
CA SER A 738 -44.98 -44.02 12.70
C SER A 738 -44.41 -44.72 13.93
N SER A 739 -45.23 -44.86 14.97
CA SER A 739 -44.84 -45.47 16.26
C SER A 739 -43.60 -44.78 16.87
N PRO A 740 -43.70 -43.49 17.23
CA PRO A 740 -42.65 -42.82 17.97
C PRO A 740 -42.49 -43.48 19.34
N SER A 741 -41.23 -43.68 19.74
CA SER A 741 -40.83 -44.20 21.05
C SER A 741 -39.51 -43.52 21.43
N ALA A 742 -39.52 -42.19 21.39
CA ALA A 742 -38.36 -41.36 21.67
C ALA A 742 -38.06 -41.34 23.17
N PHE A 743 -36.78 -41.37 23.53
CA PHE A 743 -36.33 -41.33 24.91
C PHE A 743 -35.04 -40.53 25.05
N ALA A 744 -34.81 -40.01 26.26
CA ALA A 744 -33.56 -39.38 26.66
C ALA A 744 -32.76 -40.37 27.51
N ARG A 745 -31.61 -40.82 27.02
CA ARG A 745 -30.64 -41.55 27.84
C ARG A 745 -29.82 -40.55 28.65
N ILE A 746 -29.88 -40.65 29.96
CA ILE A 746 -29.17 -39.77 30.90
C ILE A 746 -28.10 -40.57 31.62
N ALA A 747 -26.85 -40.10 31.58
CA ALA A 747 -25.72 -40.74 32.25
C ALA A 747 -25.32 -39.98 33.54
N ALA A 748 -24.63 -40.67 34.45
CA ALA A 748 -24.08 -40.09 35.69
C ALA A 748 -23.09 -38.92 35.47
N SER A 749 -22.60 -38.71 34.23
CA SER A 749 -21.83 -37.52 33.84
C SER A 749 -22.69 -36.26 33.68
N GLY A 750 -24.02 -36.39 33.67
CA GLY A 750 -24.95 -35.34 33.24
C GLY A 750 -25.12 -35.25 31.71
N ASP A 751 -24.50 -36.16 30.94
CA ASP A 751 -24.78 -36.27 29.51
C ASP A 751 -26.21 -36.77 29.30
N GLN A 752 -26.90 -36.13 28.35
CA GLN A 752 -28.27 -36.45 27.99
C GLN A 752 -28.37 -36.57 26.47
N ASN A 753 -28.71 -37.77 26.00
CA ASN A 753 -28.72 -38.16 24.59
C ASN A 753 -30.16 -38.52 24.17
N LEU A 754 -30.73 -37.72 23.27
CA LEU A 754 -32.04 -38.00 22.67
C LEU A 754 -31.91 -39.05 21.57
N HIS A 755 -32.63 -40.15 21.73
CA HIS A 755 -32.74 -41.24 20.76
C HIS A 755 -34.13 -41.26 20.12
N PHE A 756 -34.17 -41.50 18.80
CA PHE A 756 -35.41 -41.55 18.02
C PHE A 756 -35.52 -42.89 17.27
N PRO A 757 -35.93 -43.98 17.94
CA PRO A 757 -36.25 -45.23 17.25
C PRO A 757 -37.35 -45.01 16.21
N ASN A 758 -37.28 -45.77 15.12
CA ASN A 758 -38.19 -45.72 13.96
C ASN A 758 -38.18 -44.40 13.15
N ALA A 759 -37.41 -43.38 13.56
CA ALA A 759 -37.17 -42.20 12.74
C ALA A 759 -36.23 -42.51 11.55
N GLY A 760 -36.29 -41.69 10.51
CA GLY A 760 -35.39 -41.74 9.36
C GLY A 760 -35.25 -40.39 8.67
N ASP A 761 -34.41 -40.32 7.64
CA ASP A 761 -34.09 -39.09 6.90
C ASP A 761 -35.34 -38.30 6.48
N GLY A 762 -35.32 -36.98 6.70
CA GLY A 762 -36.43 -36.05 6.49
C GLY A 762 -37.50 -36.02 7.59
N SER A 763 -37.38 -36.84 8.64
CA SER A 763 -38.32 -36.81 9.77
C SER A 763 -38.22 -35.51 10.57
N THR A 764 -39.34 -35.03 11.10
CA THR A 764 -39.41 -33.81 11.92
C THR A 764 -40.05 -34.07 13.28
N PHE A 765 -39.63 -33.33 14.29
CA PHE A 765 -40.21 -33.31 15.63
C PHE A 765 -40.07 -31.91 16.24
N ARG A 766 -40.77 -31.67 17.35
CA ARG A 766 -40.49 -30.57 18.29
C ARG A 766 -39.82 -31.13 19.53
N VAL A 767 -38.88 -30.39 20.09
CA VAL A 767 -38.17 -30.75 21.33
C VAL A 767 -38.48 -29.72 22.40
N THR A 768 -38.74 -30.21 23.62
CA THR A 768 -39.08 -29.41 24.79
C THR A 768 -38.52 -30.08 26.05
N THR A 769 -38.86 -29.57 27.24
CA THR A 769 -38.32 -30.06 28.52
C THR A 769 -39.38 -30.25 29.60
N LEU A 770 -39.28 -31.36 30.33
CA LEU A 770 -40.03 -31.67 31.55
C LEU A 770 -39.30 -31.03 32.76
N PRO A 771 -39.98 -30.55 33.81
CA PRO A 771 -39.36 -29.84 34.93
C PRO A 771 -38.63 -30.76 35.94
N ILE A 772 -38.18 -31.93 35.48
CA ILE A 772 -37.43 -32.91 36.25
C ILE A 772 -35.95 -32.83 35.85
N ARG A 773 -35.07 -32.88 36.84
CA ARG A 773 -33.65 -33.25 36.69
C ARG A 773 -33.47 -34.69 37.15
N VAL A 774 -32.71 -35.47 36.40
CA VAL A 774 -32.42 -36.89 36.70
C VAL A 774 -30.93 -37.07 36.89
N GLU A 775 -30.55 -37.67 38.02
CA GLU A 775 -29.16 -37.90 38.41
C GLU A 775 -28.99 -39.40 38.80
N PRO A 776 -28.66 -40.28 37.84
CA PRO A 776 -28.48 -41.71 38.07
C PRO A 776 -27.07 -42.06 38.59
N GLU A 777 -26.91 -43.19 39.29
CA GLU A 777 -25.59 -43.74 39.60
C GLU A 777 -24.85 -44.31 38.38
N GLY A 778 -25.57 -44.68 37.32
CA GLY A 778 -25.04 -45.27 36.08
C GLY A 778 -25.54 -44.54 34.84
N ASP A 779 -26.49 -45.14 34.12
CA ASP A 779 -27.27 -44.53 33.05
C ASP A 779 -28.73 -45.00 33.13
N VAL A 780 -29.67 -44.16 32.71
CA VAL A 780 -31.12 -44.42 32.74
C VAL A 780 -31.78 -43.87 31.48
N ASP A 781 -32.78 -44.58 30.94
CA ASP A 781 -33.60 -44.12 29.83
C ASP A 781 -34.90 -43.51 30.36
N ILE A 782 -35.22 -42.29 29.92
CA ILE A 782 -36.43 -41.57 30.33
C ILE A 782 -37.29 -41.26 29.10
N ALA A 783 -38.54 -41.67 29.11
CA ALA A 783 -39.55 -41.34 28.11
C ALA A 783 -40.70 -40.53 28.73
N VAL A 784 -41.36 -39.67 27.94
CA VAL A 784 -42.43 -38.78 28.42
C VAL A 784 -43.63 -38.87 27.48
N GLU A 785 -44.67 -39.58 27.90
CA GLU A 785 -45.92 -39.72 27.12
C GLU A 785 -46.95 -38.64 27.45
N GLU A 786 -47.21 -38.40 28.74
CA GLU A 786 -48.19 -37.41 29.23
C GLU A 786 -47.48 -36.29 30.03
N PRO A 787 -46.94 -35.26 29.35
CA PRO A 787 -46.18 -34.21 30.02
C PRO A 787 -47.07 -33.30 30.87
N SER A 788 -46.64 -33.07 32.12
CA SER A 788 -47.29 -32.19 33.09
C SER A 788 -46.26 -31.31 33.78
N GLN A 789 -46.60 -30.05 34.00
CA GLN A 789 -45.73 -29.07 34.69
C GLN A 789 -45.96 -29.03 36.21
N THR A 790 -47.06 -29.60 36.69
CA THR A 790 -47.46 -29.61 38.12
C THR A 790 -47.35 -30.98 38.76
N GLU A 791 -47.59 -32.03 37.97
CA GLU A 791 -47.54 -33.44 38.38
C GLU A 791 -46.84 -34.26 37.29
N PRO A 792 -45.53 -34.00 37.04
CA PRO A 792 -44.80 -34.59 35.92
C PRO A 792 -44.79 -36.13 35.97
N THR A 793 -45.25 -36.73 34.88
CA THR A 793 -45.23 -38.18 34.64
C THR A 793 -44.16 -38.52 33.61
N PHE A 794 -43.40 -39.58 33.85
CA PHE A 794 -42.37 -40.09 32.94
C PHE A 794 -42.17 -41.59 33.14
N SER A 795 -41.86 -42.31 32.06
CA SER A 795 -41.44 -43.70 32.12
C SER A 795 -39.94 -43.78 32.28
N VAL A 796 -39.51 -44.69 33.15
CA VAL A 796 -38.12 -45.04 33.44
C VAL A 796 -37.88 -46.41 32.82
N ASP A 797 -36.74 -46.58 32.14
CA ASP A 797 -36.23 -47.88 31.72
C ASP A 797 -34.74 -48.01 32.11
N PRO A 798 -34.28 -49.22 32.48
CA PRO A 798 -32.91 -49.42 32.95
C PRO A 798 -31.90 -49.19 31.83
N GLY A 799 -30.80 -48.53 32.16
CA GLY A 799 -29.73 -48.26 31.21
C GLY A 799 -28.86 -49.49 30.93
N THR A 800 -27.55 -49.35 31.14
CA THR A 800 -26.58 -50.42 30.92
C THR A 800 -26.61 -51.48 32.03
N ILE A 801 -27.01 -51.10 33.25
CA ILE A 801 -27.10 -51.98 34.44
C ILE A 801 -28.34 -51.58 35.24
N GLY A 802 -29.38 -52.43 35.25
CA GLY A 802 -30.58 -52.17 36.04
C GLY A 802 -30.46 -52.48 37.55
N GLY A 803 -31.31 -51.84 38.34
CA GLY A 803 -31.33 -51.86 39.81
C GLY A 803 -30.38 -50.85 40.47
N GLN A 804 -30.02 -49.78 39.77
CA GLN A 804 -29.18 -48.68 40.27
C GLN A 804 -30.03 -47.51 40.77
N ALA A 805 -29.58 -46.81 41.81
CA ALA A 805 -30.33 -45.68 42.36
C ALA A 805 -30.33 -44.47 41.39
N VAL A 806 -31.47 -43.79 41.33
CA VAL A 806 -31.69 -42.58 40.52
C VAL A 806 -32.36 -41.50 41.36
N SER A 807 -31.75 -40.32 41.39
CA SER A 807 -32.34 -39.14 42.05
C SER A 807 -33.16 -38.32 41.04
N TYR A 808 -34.45 -38.15 41.33
CA TYR A 808 -35.38 -37.35 40.55
C TYR A 808 -35.66 -36.04 41.29
N THR A 809 -35.22 -34.92 40.72
CA THR A 809 -35.43 -33.59 41.31
C THR A 809 -36.49 -32.81 40.53
N PHE A 810 -37.66 -32.61 41.12
CA PHE A 810 -38.70 -31.73 40.58
C PHE A 810 -38.33 -30.27 40.86
N LEU A 811 -37.92 -29.58 39.80
CA LEU A 811 -37.34 -28.23 39.85
C LEU A 811 -38.39 -27.16 40.19
N ASP A 812 -39.60 -27.33 39.65
CA ASP A 812 -40.68 -26.34 39.76
C ASP A 812 -41.65 -26.70 40.92
N ALA A 813 -41.23 -27.60 41.83
CA ALA A 813 -42.00 -28.02 43.00
C ALA A 813 -42.30 -26.86 43.96
N VAL A 814 -43.57 -26.69 44.33
CA VAL A 814 -44.05 -25.61 45.22
C VAL A 814 -43.56 -25.81 46.65
N GLY A 815 -42.79 -24.87 47.18
CA GLY A 815 -42.21 -24.94 48.52
C GLY A 815 -43.27 -24.98 49.63
N GLY A 816 -43.12 -25.93 50.56
CA GLY A 816 -44.07 -26.20 51.64
C GLY A 816 -45.23 -27.12 51.26
N THR A 817 -45.27 -27.62 50.01
CA THR A 817 -46.18 -28.70 49.59
C THR A 817 -45.49 -30.06 49.76
N ASP A 818 -46.22 -31.03 50.29
CA ASP A 818 -45.80 -32.43 50.35
C ASP A 818 -46.06 -33.10 48.99
N TYR A 819 -45.07 -33.85 48.49
CA TYR A 819 -45.20 -34.64 47.27
C TYR A 819 -44.77 -36.08 47.50
N ILE A 820 -45.35 -36.98 46.71
CA ILE A 820 -44.96 -38.38 46.58
C ILE A 820 -44.40 -38.64 45.18
N LEU A 821 -43.42 -39.55 45.08
CA LEU A 821 -43.04 -40.22 43.84
C LEU A 821 -43.83 -41.52 43.79
N TYR A 822 -44.82 -41.57 42.91
CA TYR A 822 -45.77 -42.68 42.81
C TYR A 822 -45.49 -43.52 41.57
N SER A 823 -45.30 -44.82 41.75
CA SER A 823 -45.27 -45.82 40.69
C SER A 823 -46.69 -46.12 40.23
N LEU A 824 -46.99 -45.80 38.96
CA LEU A 824 -48.28 -46.09 38.34
C LEU A 824 -48.42 -47.56 37.95
N ASP A 825 -47.31 -48.25 37.64
CA ASP A 825 -47.34 -49.67 37.22
C ASP A 825 -47.43 -50.63 38.42
N ASN A 826 -46.76 -50.30 39.54
CA ASN A 826 -46.83 -51.09 40.79
C ASN A 826 -47.88 -50.56 41.79
N GLY A 827 -48.40 -49.35 41.60
CA GLY A 827 -49.48 -48.77 42.40
C GLY A 827 -49.07 -48.40 43.82
N ARG A 828 -47.83 -47.93 44.03
CA ARG A 828 -47.23 -47.66 45.34
C ARG A 828 -46.43 -46.35 45.35
N VAL A 829 -46.24 -45.78 46.55
CA VAL A 829 -45.27 -44.70 46.78
C VAL A 829 -43.88 -45.31 46.90
N GLU A 830 -42.93 -44.79 46.12
CA GLU A 830 -41.52 -45.20 46.18
C GLU A 830 -40.74 -44.30 47.16
N ASP A 831 -40.96 -42.99 47.11
CA ASP A 831 -40.39 -42.01 48.03
C ASP A 831 -41.33 -40.79 48.23
N GLN A 832 -41.12 -40.01 49.29
CA GLN A 832 -41.99 -38.88 49.66
C GLN A 832 -41.26 -37.77 50.42
N GLY A 833 -41.66 -36.51 50.22
CA GLY A 833 -41.04 -35.39 50.93
C GLY A 833 -41.72 -34.03 50.75
N THR A 834 -41.49 -33.14 51.72
CA THR A 834 -41.93 -31.74 51.67
C THR A 834 -40.97 -30.92 50.82
N ALA A 835 -41.46 -30.34 49.73
CA ALA A 835 -40.66 -29.50 48.85
C ALA A 835 -40.14 -28.25 49.56
N GLN A 836 -38.90 -27.82 49.24
CA GLN A 836 -38.35 -26.51 49.62
C GLN A 836 -38.03 -25.65 48.38
N SER A 837 -38.53 -26.06 47.20
CA SER A 837 -38.24 -25.51 45.87
C SER A 837 -36.73 -25.49 45.55
N PRO A 838 -36.16 -26.59 45.01
CA PRO A 838 -36.80 -27.78 44.46
C PRO A 838 -37.12 -28.89 45.50
N LEU A 839 -37.57 -30.05 45.04
CA LEU A 839 -37.65 -31.30 45.81
C LEU A 839 -36.92 -32.43 45.07
N THR A 840 -36.13 -33.23 45.79
CA THR A 840 -35.49 -34.44 45.27
C THR A 840 -36.09 -35.67 45.97
N LEU A 841 -36.52 -36.65 45.18
CA LEU A 841 -36.99 -37.97 45.60
C LEU A 841 -36.17 -39.05 44.88
N VAL A 842 -36.05 -40.25 45.46
CA VAL A 842 -35.14 -41.31 44.96
C VAL A 842 -35.90 -42.61 44.72
N ASP A 843 -35.60 -43.28 43.61
CA ASP A 843 -36.01 -44.66 43.31
C ASP A 843 -34.82 -45.41 42.66
N ASP A 844 -35.03 -46.62 42.13
CA ASP A 844 -34.10 -47.27 41.21
C ASP A 844 -34.44 -47.03 39.71
N ASP A 845 -33.63 -47.58 38.81
CA ASP A 845 -33.81 -47.49 37.34
C ASP A 845 -34.62 -48.66 36.75
N SER A 846 -35.35 -49.42 37.56
CA SER A 846 -36.26 -50.46 37.05
C SER A 846 -37.33 -49.88 36.13
N SER A 847 -37.81 -50.71 35.19
CA SER A 847 -38.86 -50.32 34.24
C SER A 847 -40.18 -50.04 34.98
N ASP A 848 -40.59 -48.78 35.02
CA ASP A 848 -41.78 -48.26 35.72
C ASP A 848 -42.24 -46.92 35.12
N THR A 849 -43.47 -46.53 35.38
CA THR A 849 -44.03 -45.21 35.04
C THR A 849 -44.23 -44.40 36.31
N LEU A 850 -43.32 -43.46 36.55
CA LEU A 850 -43.28 -42.65 37.76
C LEU A 850 -44.02 -41.32 37.57
N GLN A 851 -44.68 -40.86 38.64
CA GLN A 851 -45.34 -39.55 38.68
C GLN A 851 -45.05 -38.83 40.01
N PHE A 852 -44.69 -37.54 39.94
CA PHE A 852 -44.78 -36.66 41.10
C PHE A 852 -46.24 -36.26 41.32
N GLN A 853 -46.82 -36.60 42.47
CA GLN A 853 -48.17 -36.21 42.86
C GLN A 853 -48.15 -35.36 44.13
N ILE A 854 -49.12 -34.46 44.30
CA ILE A 854 -49.30 -33.73 45.56
C ILE A 854 -49.90 -34.70 46.60
N ASP A 855 -49.28 -34.81 47.78
CA ASP A 855 -49.87 -35.51 48.92
C ASP A 855 -51.00 -34.65 49.50
N ASP A 856 -52.25 -34.96 49.14
CA ASP A 856 -53.44 -34.26 49.63
C ASP A 856 -53.91 -34.76 51.01
N GLY A 857 -53.14 -35.63 51.67
CA GLY A 857 -53.51 -36.25 52.94
C GLY A 857 -54.64 -37.28 52.80
N GLY A 858 -54.86 -37.81 51.59
CA GLY A 858 -55.80 -38.87 51.24
C GLY A 858 -55.57 -40.16 52.02
N SER A 859 -56.06 -40.20 53.26
CA SER A 859 -55.95 -41.36 54.14
C SER A 859 -56.80 -42.54 53.66
N GLU A 860 -56.27 -43.33 52.73
CA GLU A 860 -56.73 -44.71 52.50
C GLU A 860 -56.25 -45.61 53.64
N THR A 861 -57.04 -45.67 54.70
CA THR A 861 -56.83 -46.63 55.79
C THR A 861 -57.17 -48.05 55.32
N THR A 862 -56.17 -48.82 54.91
CA THR A 862 -56.22 -50.29 55.04
C THR A 862 -55.55 -50.70 56.35
N ASP A 863 -56.36 -50.91 57.39
CA ASP A 863 -55.91 -51.49 58.66
C ASP A 863 -55.17 -52.82 58.45
N THR A 864 -54.02 -53.02 59.10
CA THR A 864 -53.75 -54.20 59.96
C THR A 864 -52.56 -53.94 60.90
N ASP A 865 -52.85 -53.87 62.21
CA ASP A 865 -52.02 -54.17 63.41
C ASP A 865 -50.53 -53.76 63.52
N GLY A 866 -50.12 -53.14 64.65
CA GLY A 866 -48.70 -52.95 64.95
C GLY A 866 -48.25 -52.50 66.36
N GLY A 867 -48.98 -51.61 67.05
CA GLY A 867 -48.79 -51.26 68.48
C GLY A 867 -47.50 -50.52 68.92
N GLY A 868 -47.63 -49.32 69.53
CA GLY A 868 -46.44 -48.52 69.88
C GLY A 868 -46.57 -47.32 70.86
N THR A 869 -47.44 -47.37 71.87
CA THR A 869 -47.36 -46.60 73.16
C THR A 869 -47.00 -45.08 73.20
N SER A 870 -47.94 -44.27 73.70
CA SER A 870 -47.79 -42.93 74.32
C SER A 870 -47.32 -41.76 73.41
N LEU A 871 -47.86 -40.55 73.50
CA LEU A 871 -48.12 -39.76 74.72
C LEU A 871 -49.39 -38.89 74.66
N SER A 872 -49.94 -38.54 75.83
CA SER A 872 -51.24 -37.88 76.02
C SER A 872 -51.19 -36.35 76.18
N GLY A 873 -52.20 -35.66 75.63
CA GLY A 873 -52.53 -34.24 75.90
C GLY A 873 -53.44 -33.66 74.81
N ALA A 874 -54.77 -33.71 74.93
CA ALA A 874 -55.61 -32.72 75.64
C ALA A 874 -55.42 -31.27 75.11
N ALA A 875 -56.43 -30.53 74.66
CA ALA A 875 -57.88 -30.74 74.79
C ALA A 875 -58.70 -30.15 73.64
N SER A 876 -59.91 -30.68 73.45
CA SER A 876 -60.92 -30.19 72.51
C SER A 876 -61.91 -29.21 73.18
N SER A 877 -62.26 -28.13 72.48
CA SER A 877 -63.48 -27.32 72.66
C SER A 877 -63.57 -26.30 71.51
N ALA A 878 -64.72 -25.94 70.93
CA ALA A 878 -66.09 -26.42 71.13
C ALA A 878 -66.89 -26.30 69.81
N ALA A 879 -67.97 -27.08 69.69
CA ALA A 879 -68.90 -26.99 68.57
C ALA A 879 -69.73 -25.69 68.58
N GLY A 880 -70.09 -25.17 67.40
CA GLY A 880 -70.85 -23.92 67.27
C GLY A 880 -71.54 -23.71 65.92
N SER A 881 -72.73 -24.30 65.77
CA SER A 881 -73.80 -23.92 64.82
C SER A 881 -73.49 -23.83 63.31
N ALA A 882 -73.92 -24.85 62.56
CA ALA A 882 -74.28 -24.72 61.15
C ALA A 882 -75.78 -24.41 61.01
N ALA A 883 -76.15 -23.26 60.40
CA ALA A 883 -77.46 -23.00 59.79
C ALA A 883 -77.44 -21.74 58.91
N SER A 884 -77.98 -21.85 57.69
CA SER A 884 -77.97 -20.84 56.61
C SER A 884 -76.58 -20.59 55.98
N LEU A 885 -76.42 -20.46 54.66
CA LEU A 885 -77.44 -20.23 53.64
C LEU A 885 -77.09 -20.96 52.33
N VAL A 886 -78.04 -21.73 51.78
CA VAL A 886 -77.94 -22.33 50.43
C VAL A 886 -78.20 -21.24 49.38
N ALA A 887 -77.20 -20.88 48.57
CA ALA A 887 -77.36 -20.35 47.20
C ALA A 887 -76.00 -20.04 46.54
N ARG A 888 -75.54 -20.89 45.60
CA ARG A 888 -74.68 -20.57 44.42
C ARG A 888 -74.10 -21.84 43.75
N THR A 889 -74.92 -22.59 43.02
CA THR A 889 -74.46 -23.55 42.01
C THR A 889 -75.45 -23.53 40.85
N GLY A 890 -75.03 -23.05 39.67
CA GLY A 890 -75.97 -22.88 38.55
C GLY A 890 -75.51 -22.13 37.30
N ILE A 891 -74.20 -21.92 37.09
CA ILE A 891 -73.66 -21.24 35.88
C ILE A 891 -72.65 -22.12 35.12
N ILE A 892 -71.87 -22.96 35.82
CA ILE A 892 -70.80 -23.79 35.25
C ILE A 892 -71.33 -24.83 34.23
N GLY A 893 -72.50 -25.43 34.49
CA GLY A 893 -73.06 -26.49 33.63
C GLY A 893 -73.51 -26.04 32.23
N VAL A 894 -73.79 -24.74 32.02
CA VAL A 894 -74.22 -24.22 30.71
C VAL A 894 -73.02 -23.88 29.82
N VAL A 895 -71.92 -23.40 30.41
CA VAL A 895 -70.66 -23.13 29.70
C VAL A 895 -70.03 -24.43 29.21
N ALA A 896 -69.98 -25.46 30.05
CA ALA A 896 -69.45 -26.77 29.68
C ALA A 896 -70.19 -27.41 28.48
N ALA A 897 -71.52 -27.27 28.42
CA ALA A 897 -72.32 -27.78 27.30
C ALA A 897 -72.06 -27.04 25.97
N LEU A 898 -71.75 -25.73 26.03
CA LEU A 898 -71.42 -24.93 24.84
C LEU A 898 -70.00 -25.23 24.32
N PHE A 899 -69.02 -25.43 25.21
CA PHE A 899 -67.68 -25.88 24.82
C PHE A 899 -67.68 -27.29 24.21
N ALA A 900 -68.45 -28.24 24.78
CA ALA A 900 -68.60 -29.58 24.20
C ALA A 900 -69.21 -29.55 22.79
N ALA A 901 -70.17 -28.65 22.53
CA ALA A 901 -70.78 -28.47 21.21
C ALA A 901 -69.81 -27.82 20.20
N ALA A 902 -68.99 -26.85 20.63
CA ALA A 902 -67.97 -26.22 19.78
C ALA A 902 -66.83 -27.19 19.43
N TRP A 903 -66.38 -27.99 20.41
CA TRP A 903 -65.35 -29.03 20.24
C TRP A 903 -65.78 -30.14 19.27
N LEU A 904 -67.04 -30.57 19.32
CA LEU A 904 -67.59 -31.52 18.35
C LEU A 904 -67.69 -30.94 16.92
N PHE A 905 -67.82 -29.63 16.77
CA PHE A 905 -67.86 -28.97 15.46
C PHE A 905 -66.47 -28.81 14.82
N SER A 906 -65.43 -28.53 15.61
CA SER A 906 -64.06 -28.31 15.10
C SER A 906 -63.43 -29.56 14.48
N ARG A 907 -63.84 -30.76 14.91
CA ARG A 907 -63.20 -32.04 14.53
C ARG A 907 -63.59 -32.58 13.14
N SER A 908 -64.37 -31.85 12.34
CA SER A 908 -64.98 -32.39 11.11
C SER A 908 -64.38 -31.93 9.77
N TYR A 909 -63.54 -30.89 9.72
CA TYR A 909 -62.95 -30.42 8.46
C TYR A 909 -61.52 -29.86 8.64
N GLY A 910 -60.54 -30.53 8.02
CA GLY A 910 -59.17 -30.03 7.86
C GLY A 910 -58.80 -29.86 6.39
N SER A 911 -58.66 -28.62 5.91
CA SER A 911 -57.85 -28.24 4.73
C SER A 911 -57.79 -26.71 4.58
N ASN A 912 -56.67 -26.21 4.05
CA ASN A 912 -56.39 -24.78 3.94
C ASN A 912 -57.09 -24.14 2.71
N SER A 913 -58.31 -23.63 2.88
CA SER A 913 -58.81 -22.36 2.30
C SER A 913 -60.31 -22.18 2.53
N ILE A 914 -60.70 -21.05 3.15
CA ILE A 914 -62.10 -20.63 3.24
C ILE A 914 -62.41 -19.70 2.07
N THR A 915 -63.39 -20.07 1.24
CA THR A 915 -63.84 -19.24 0.11
C THR A 915 -65.00 -18.32 0.51
N THR A 916 -65.15 -17.19 -0.17
CA THR A 916 -66.15 -16.14 0.15
C THR A 916 -67.62 -16.63 0.13
N ARG A 917 -67.91 -17.83 -0.40
CA ARG A 917 -69.25 -18.45 -0.31
C ARG A 917 -69.51 -19.19 1.00
N GLN A 918 -68.48 -19.57 1.76
CA GLN A 918 -68.63 -20.20 3.08
C GLN A 918 -68.93 -19.16 4.18
N PHE A 919 -68.53 -17.90 3.99
CA PHE A 919 -68.89 -16.77 4.87
C PHE A 919 -70.41 -16.54 4.95
N LEU A 920 -71.14 -16.77 3.85
CA LEU A 920 -72.58 -16.50 3.73
C LEU A 920 -73.51 -17.59 4.31
N VAL A 921 -72.97 -18.73 4.75
CA VAL A 921 -73.76 -19.75 5.48
C VAL A 921 -73.69 -19.54 7.00
N GLY A 922 -72.63 -18.87 7.49
CA GLY A 922 -72.48 -18.51 8.91
C GLY A 922 -73.47 -17.44 9.40
N GLU A 923 -73.73 -16.41 8.58
CA GLU A 923 -74.69 -15.33 8.98
C GLU A 923 -76.14 -15.83 9.13
N GLY A 924 -76.51 -16.92 8.44
CA GLY A 924 -77.85 -17.50 8.53
C GLY A 924 -78.20 -18.07 9.91
N LEU A 925 -77.20 -18.50 10.70
CA LEU A 925 -77.41 -19.05 12.04
C LEU A 925 -77.40 -17.98 13.13
N LEU A 926 -76.64 -16.88 12.97
CA LEU A 926 -76.66 -15.75 13.92
C LEU A 926 -78.01 -15.02 13.91
N ILE A 927 -78.61 -14.82 12.73
CA ILE A 927 -79.95 -14.20 12.60
C ILE A 927 -81.05 -15.15 13.14
N GLY A 928 -80.81 -16.47 13.09
CA GLY A 928 -81.71 -17.48 13.66
C GLY A 928 -81.78 -17.46 15.20
N LEU A 929 -80.65 -17.28 15.89
CA LEU A 929 -80.64 -17.17 17.36
C LEU A 929 -81.27 -15.85 17.86
N LEU A 930 -81.05 -14.74 17.14
CA LEU A 930 -81.65 -13.43 17.46
C LEU A 930 -83.18 -13.39 17.31
N ALA A 931 -83.80 -14.38 16.67
CA ALA A 931 -85.26 -14.49 16.58
C ALA A 931 -85.91 -15.11 17.84
N LEU A 932 -85.14 -15.81 18.69
CA LEU A 932 -85.70 -16.58 19.81
C LEU A 932 -85.88 -15.78 21.12
N GLU A 933 -85.34 -14.55 21.20
CA GLU A 933 -85.44 -13.70 22.40
C GLU A 933 -86.67 -12.75 22.40
N THR A 934 -87.65 -12.98 21.52
CA THR A 934 -88.91 -12.20 21.50
C THR A 934 -90.04 -12.81 22.34
N LEU A 935 -89.78 -13.93 23.05
CA LEU A 935 -90.81 -14.73 23.73
C LEU A 935 -90.52 -15.13 25.20
N SER A 936 -90.04 -14.19 26.04
CA SER A 936 -90.56 -14.04 27.42
C SER A 936 -89.99 -12.80 28.12
N PRO A 937 -90.76 -12.03 28.92
CA PRO A 937 -90.27 -10.76 29.49
C PRO A 937 -89.68 -10.90 30.91
N ALA A 938 -88.70 -10.04 31.19
CA ALA A 938 -88.03 -9.81 32.49
C ALA A 938 -87.06 -10.93 32.95
N SER A 939 -85.87 -10.65 33.48
CA SER A 939 -85.34 -9.37 34.00
C SER A 939 -83.80 -9.28 33.94
N LEU A 940 -83.25 -8.22 33.33
CA LEU A 940 -81.89 -7.70 33.65
C LEU A 940 -81.66 -6.21 33.27
N VAL A 941 -82.71 -5.49 32.83
CA VAL A 941 -82.63 -4.07 32.39
C VAL A 941 -82.72 -3.06 33.56
N GLY A 942 -82.87 -3.53 34.80
CA GLY A 942 -83.06 -2.67 35.98
C GLY A 942 -81.81 -2.04 36.59
N GLY A 943 -80.60 -2.55 36.29
CA GLY A 943 -79.36 -2.15 36.99
C GLY A 943 -78.47 -1.15 36.24
N PHE A 944 -78.51 -1.15 34.90
CA PHE A 944 -77.46 -0.48 34.10
C PHE A 944 -77.71 1.02 33.83
N PHE A 945 -78.90 1.53 34.13
CA PHE A 945 -79.28 2.94 33.91
C PHE A 945 -79.16 3.83 35.17
N GLY A 946 -78.62 3.33 36.27
CA GLY A 946 -78.45 4.10 37.52
C GLY A 946 -77.17 4.93 37.61
N VAL A 947 -76.10 4.59 36.86
CA VAL A 947 -74.74 5.12 37.10
C VAL A 947 -74.28 6.14 36.05
N LEU A 948 -74.89 6.16 34.87
CA LEU A 948 -74.55 7.10 33.78
C LEU A 948 -75.28 8.46 33.87
N GLY A 949 -76.02 8.71 34.96
CA GLY A 949 -76.78 9.94 35.17
C GLY A 949 -76.02 11.11 35.78
N GLU A 950 -74.83 10.89 36.38
CA GLU A 950 -74.12 11.91 37.16
C GLU A 950 -72.90 12.54 36.47
N PHE A 951 -72.44 12.02 35.33
CA PHE A 951 -71.18 12.49 34.70
C PHE A 951 -71.34 13.44 33.49
N PHE A 952 -72.55 13.63 32.93
CA PHE A 952 -72.76 14.52 31.77
C PHE A 952 -73.91 15.52 31.93
N GLY A 953 -73.57 16.64 32.57
CA GLY A 953 -74.17 17.96 32.33
C GLY A 953 -73.14 19.02 32.77
N GLN A 954 -72.62 19.91 31.92
CA GLN A 954 -73.16 20.48 30.69
C GLN A 954 -72.13 20.59 29.54
N ALA A 955 -72.65 20.73 28.31
CA ALA A 955 -71.98 21.06 27.04
C ALA A 955 -70.97 20.02 26.51
N GLY A 956 -70.90 19.74 25.20
CA GLY A 956 -71.70 20.20 24.05
C GLY A 956 -70.97 19.83 22.75
N ALA A 957 -71.65 19.13 21.83
CA ALA A 957 -70.97 18.50 20.67
C ALA A 957 -70.62 19.47 19.53
N GLY A 958 -69.52 19.22 18.80
CA GLY A 958 -69.30 19.91 17.52
C GLY A 958 -67.93 19.76 16.81
N VAL A 959 -67.91 18.88 15.79
CA VAL A 959 -67.16 19.02 14.51
C VAL A 959 -65.62 18.85 14.48
N ALA A 960 -65.18 17.95 13.59
CA ALA A 960 -63.83 17.89 13.02
C ALA A 960 -63.92 17.76 11.49
N THR A 961 -63.07 18.45 10.72
CA THR A 961 -62.61 18.13 9.33
C THR A 961 -61.81 19.29 8.71
N ALA A 962 -60.46 19.24 8.73
CA ALA A 962 -59.51 19.83 7.75
C ALA A 962 -58.07 19.99 8.32
N MET A 963 -57.16 19.05 8.07
CA MET A 963 -55.74 19.07 8.50
C MET A 963 -54.65 18.52 7.53
N PRO A 964 -54.89 17.85 6.37
CA PRO A 964 -53.79 17.17 5.65
C PRO A 964 -52.69 18.04 4.99
N LEU A 965 -53.00 19.27 4.56
CA LEU A 965 -52.14 20.00 3.61
C LEU A 965 -50.86 20.64 4.21
N LEU A 966 -50.75 20.74 5.53
CA LEU A 966 -49.61 21.41 6.19
C LEU A 966 -48.40 20.50 6.49
N ILE A 967 -48.58 19.17 6.39
CA ILE A 967 -47.57 18.20 6.85
C ILE A 967 -46.44 18.01 5.81
N LEU A 968 -46.76 18.11 4.51
CA LEU A 968 -45.81 17.80 3.43
C LEU A 968 -44.64 18.81 3.31
N VAL A 969 -44.86 20.09 3.63
CA VAL A 969 -43.82 21.14 3.48
C VAL A 969 -42.82 21.14 4.63
N GLY A 970 -43.22 20.73 5.84
CA GLY A 970 -42.33 20.70 7.01
C GLY A 970 -41.30 19.58 6.99
N GLY A 971 -41.61 18.44 6.34
CA GLY A 971 -40.75 17.25 6.36
C GLY A 971 -39.38 17.44 5.70
N GLY A 972 -39.30 18.20 4.61
CA GLY A 972 -38.07 18.34 3.81
C GLY A 972 -36.93 19.08 4.50
N LEU A 973 -37.22 20.02 5.42
CA LEU A 973 -36.21 20.85 6.09
C LEU A 973 -35.64 20.22 7.37
N ALA A 974 -36.36 19.27 7.98
CA ALA A 974 -35.86 18.52 9.14
C ALA A 974 -34.81 17.46 8.76
N TYR A 975 -34.94 16.87 7.58
CA TYR A 975 -34.08 15.79 7.06
C TYR A 975 -32.59 16.18 6.96
N TYR A 976 -32.28 17.43 6.62
CA TYR A 976 -30.90 17.88 6.43
C TYR A 976 -30.12 18.11 7.74
N TYR A 977 -30.82 18.35 8.86
CA TYR A 977 -30.19 18.90 10.07
C TYR A 977 -29.67 17.83 11.07
N LEU A 978 -30.24 16.62 11.07
CA LEU A 978 -30.01 15.63 12.14
C LEU A 978 -28.81 14.67 11.90
N ARG A 979 -28.04 14.85 10.83
CA ARG A 979 -27.00 13.91 10.34
C ARG A 979 -25.67 13.92 11.14
N GLN A 980 -25.58 14.41 12.39
CA GLN A 980 -24.28 14.54 13.10
C GLN A 980 -24.31 14.25 14.64
N ARG A 981 -23.74 13.08 15.04
CA ARG A 981 -23.31 12.59 16.41
C ARG A 981 -24.39 12.00 17.36
N GLY A 982 -24.16 11.04 18.28
CA GLY A 982 -23.07 10.03 18.36
C GLY A 982 -22.59 9.57 19.77
N LYS A 983 -22.96 8.35 20.20
CA LYS A 983 -22.34 7.41 21.19
C LYS A 983 -22.47 7.68 22.74
N PRO A 984 -22.42 6.64 23.62
CA PRO A 984 -23.31 5.44 23.68
C PRO A 984 -23.66 4.92 25.12
N GLU A 985 -24.73 4.13 25.27
CA GLU A 985 -24.94 3.13 26.36
C GLU A 985 -25.97 2.05 25.91
N LYS A 986 -26.13 0.91 26.60
CA LYS A 986 -26.88 -0.27 26.08
C LYS A 986 -28.39 -0.03 25.92
N VAL A 987 -28.87 0.14 24.68
CA VAL A 987 -30.22 0.66 24.41
C VAL A 987 -30.82 0.16 23.08
N VAL A 988 -32.12 -0.18 23.08
CA VAL A 988 -32.95 -0.30 21.87
C VAL A 988 -34.00 0.81 21.84
N ASN A 989 -33.96 1.66 20.80
CA ASN A 989 -34.78 2.85 20.67
C ASN A 989 -35.91 2.68 19.64
N PHE A 990 -37.15 2.85 20.06
CA PHE A 990 -38.35 2.77 19.23
C PHE A 990 -38.92 4.15 18.92
N LYS A 991 -38.91 4.49 17.63
CA LYS A 991 -39.55 5.68 17.08
C LYS A 991 -40.85 5.28 16.38
N LEU A 992 -41.97 5.63 16.99
CA LEU A 992 -43.29 5.19 16.56
C LEU A 992 -43.77 5.99 15.33
N GLY A 993 -43.76 5.32 14.18
CA GLY A 993 -44.03 5.92 12.87
C GLY A 993 -45.47 5.70 12.41
N GLY A 994 -46.25 6.78 12.37
CA GLY A 994 -47.41 6.82 11.48
C GLY A 994 -46.95 7.11 10.06
N GLY A 995 -47.20 6.20 9.11
CA GLY A 995 -46.90 6.43 7.69
C GLY A 995 -47.86 7.44 7.06
N SER A 996 -47.34 8.50 6.46
CA SER A 996 -48.00 9.19 5.35
C SER A 996 -47.27 8.80 4.08
N ASN A 997 -48.00 8.35 3.06
CA ASN A 997 -47.52 8.39 1.68
C ASN A 997 -47.20 9.83 1.27
#